data_AF-A0A494XH19-F1
#
_entry.id   AF-A0A494XH19-F1
#
_cell.length_a   1.000
_cell.length_b   1.000
_cell.length_c   1.000
_cell.angle_alpha   90.00
_cell.angle_beta   90.00
_cell.angle_gamma   90.00
#
_symmetry.space_group_name_H-M   'P 1'
#
loop_
_entity.id
_entity.type
_entity.pdbx_description
1 polymer ?
#
loop_
_entity_poly.entity_id
_entity_poly.type
_entity_poly.pdbx_seq_one_letter_code
_entity_poly.pdbx_strand_id
1 'polypeptide(L)'
;MGGGRYTSSVIQRREPSSPLPGSLGSSHEPGDAPTPAVPSPGTGLPEPLKAGIERLSSVAMHDVSVHYRSSRPAALRALAYTRGLDIYLGPGQERHLPHEAWHVVQQKRGEVEPERFVGRTGLNASPALEADAERMGTRAQRLPAGVSAQQPIPQNLHQAACSPGVVQAFGNAQFDAFKALLQTEPDNTSSAELAERSSEKFGQLAYIVNAILSYSEVEKIPDVVKAITEGLSPGDVARVALVFGINAPESAQGDLDKAIAQARQLIAGTPFAIAIVRSTFSGNFPYGDMRNQVLHSDETRDLTRYFTSQGYHPYVSIQDFDTGSRAAGTDEGRHIFHVLDETLSGIGSGAQQMDDDTEPMPPDRPLMIAGGYRPQPQEKLVKDVMARVSESDKGAIGKKIEDQALAGFSETIAKDMRFRDMYARLDPLLPYAPEPNLFIDATAAARPSPVSGEPLEFGDNGAEYTLLAKRLAQYAADELEQYYGGVLSRMIEEIQTAQGRPLTNEEAEDVRADALAQLLVDAQNNRHPQRNVSFLTDFQNLTVGTDLSRLAHDALRGKASQDHTGLTNVIINRTFNERSDKSGTKLATIRDRFPKATKAEQEEYGRRFIHGSGYEAFEMESQNYFKKHNTMLGGLKRQRLSQALSIPFSGAGSFSGSYFGVDPAQKTFFTHQVAIQGARIGPEQLHESVLAEARRIHADEAFMIGYADGTDDNCLLISVFKAAGLQLNASEAQQLRTQLVEERLCAPVGYLDLNNPALAARLLELLRQRTGESFTLYSVHEVPASQGSTAYGVTPVAGDEGNLRKIYVFFAGVHFSPAFPRSPDMRNK
;
A
#
# COMPACT_ATOMS: atom_id res chain seq x y z
N MET A 1 -38.23 -5.64 -6.78
CA MET A 1 -38.22 -5.51 -8.25
C MET A 1 -37.57 -4.18 -8.60
N GLY A 2 -36.51 -4.22 -9.38
CA GLY A 2 -35.74 -3.07 -9.83
C GLY A 2 -34.56 -3.60 -10.64
N GLY A 3 -34.81 -3.88 -11.93
CA GLY A 3 -33.85 -4.50 -12.84
C GLY A 3 -32.69 -3.56 -13.12
N GLY A 4 -31.47 -4.05 -12.89
CA GLY A 4 -30.24 -3.42 -13.37
C GLY A 4 -30.28 -3.28 -14.88
N ARG A 5 -29.87 -2.11 -15.38
CA ARG A 5 -29.80 -1.80 -16.80
C ARG A 5 -28.76 -2.72 -17.46
N TYR A 6 -29.21 -3.74 -18.15
CA TYR A 6 -28.38 -4.46 -19.11
C TYR A 6 -27.92 -3.48 -20.20
N THR A 7 -26.64 -3.47 -20.54
CA THR A 7 -26.01 -2.72 -21.65
C THR A 7 -26.45 -3.28 -23.01
N SER A 8 -27.76 -3.33 -23.23
CA SER A 8 -28.43 -3.94 -24.39
C SER A 8 -28.18 -3.23 -25.74
N SER A 9 -27.33 -2.21 -25.77
CA SER A 9 -27.06 -1.39 -26.96
C SER A 9 -25.71 -1.69 -27.64
N VAL A 10 -24.81 -2.47 -27.04
CA VAL A 10 -23.48 -2.76 -27.60
C VAL A 10 -23.48 -4.08 -28.36
N ILE A 11 -22.94 -4.07 -29.58
CA ILE A 11 -22.76 -5.23 -30.44
C ILE A 11 -21.27 -5.55 -30.54
N GLN A 12 -20.91 -6.80 -30.23
CA GLN A 12 -19.61 -7.39 -30.59
C GLN A 12 -19.83 -8.24 -31.84
N ARG A 13 -19.02 -8.04 -32.89
CA ARG A 13 -19.24 -8.63 -34.21
C ARG A 13 -17.98 -9.28 -34.75
N ARG A 14 -18.14 -10.44 -35.39
CA ARG A 14 -17.05 -11.11 -36.11
C ARG A 14 -17.02 -10.70 -37.57
N GLU A 15 -16.02 -9.90 -37.95
CA GLU A 15 -15.80 -9.49 -39.33
C GLU A 15 -15.16 -10.63 -40.17
N PRO A 16 -15.47 -10.73 -41.48
CA PRO A 16 -14.69 -11.57 -42.38
C PRO A 16 -13.27 -10.99 -42.50
N SER A 17 -12.24 -11.85 -42.48
CA SER A 17 -10.87 -11.42 -42.77
C SER A 17 -10.81 -10.74 -44.16
N SER A 18 -10.26 -9.52 -44.20
CA SER A 18 -10.38 -8.49 -45.24
C SER A 18 -10.20 -8.91 -46.72
N PRO A 19 -10.74 -8.10 -47.67
CA PRO A 19 -10.92 -8.46 -49.08
C PRO A 19 -9.64 -8.34 -49.91
N LEU A 20 -9.38 -9.33 -50.77
CA LEU A 20 -8.38 -9.23 -51.84
C LEU A 20 -8.98 -8.51 -53.07
N PRO A 21 -8.17 -7.75 -53.83
CA PRO A 21 -8.65 -7.04 -55.02
C PRO A 21 -8.87 -7.99 -56.20
N GLY A 22 -9.99 -7.75 -56.89
CA GLY A 22 -10.45 -8.26 -58.19
C GLY A 22 -9.71 -9.39 -58.90
N SER A 23 -10.42 -10.50 -59.13
CA SER A 23 -10.39 -11.19 -60.43
C SER A 23 -11.71 -11.93 -60.67
N LEU A 24 -12.22 -11.76 -61.88
CA LEU A 24 -13.46 -12.31 -62.43
C LEU A 24 -13.43 -13.85 -62.53
N GLY A 25 -14.60 -14.44 -62.25
CA GLY A 25 -15.14 -15.60 -62.98
C GLY A 25 -14.65 -16.98 -62.59
N SER A 26 -15.52 -17.78 -61.97
CA SER A 26 -16.18 -18.90 -62.67
C SER A 26 -17.00 -19.74 -61.68
N SER A 27 -18.22 -20.01 -62.09
CA SER A 27 -19.24 -20.86 -61.47
C SER A 27 -18.85 -22.35 -61.39
N HIS A 28 -18.98 -22.95 -60.20
CA HIS A 28 -19.39 -24.36 -60.04
C HIS A 28 -19.96 -24.62 -58.64
N GLU A 29 -21.21 -25.08 -58.60
CA GLU A 29 -21.88 -25.65 -57.43
C GLU A 29 -21.76 -27.20 -57.43
N PRO A 30 -22.13 -27.89 -56.33
CA PRO A 30 -21.39 -29.03 -55.77
C PRO A 30 -22.01 -30.42 -56.04
N GLY A 31 -21.21 -31.47 -55.82
CA GLY A 31 -21.64 -32.89 -55.88
C GLY A 31 -21.62 -33.58 -54.52
N ASP A 32 -22.83 -33.98 -54.09
CA ASP A 32 -23.32 -34.86 -53.01
C ASP A 32 -22.39 -35.83 -52.25
N ALA A 33 -22.57 -35.87 -50.91
CA ALA A 33 -23.21 -36.97 -50.14
C ALA A 33 -22.78 -36.99 -48.64
N PRO A 34 -23.52 -37.65 -47.71
CA PRO A 34 -24.82 -37.29 -47.17
C PRO A 34 -24.76 -36.89 -45.68
N THR A 35 -25.77 -36.13 -45.26
CA THR A 35 -26.03 -35.64 -43.90
C THR A 35 -26.50 -36.75 -42.94
N PRO A 36 -26.07 -36.77 -41.66
CA PRO A 36 -26.89 -37.29 -40.57
C PRO A 36 -27.82 -36.19 -40.03
N ALA A 37 -29.05 -36.60 -39.75
CA ALA A 37 -30.23 -35.81 -39.37
C ALA A 37 -30.01 -34.61 -38.42
N VAL A 38 -30.66 -33.50 -38.78
CA VAL A 38 -30.94 -32.33 -37.94
C VAL A 38 -32.01 -32.69 -36.89
N PRO A 39 -31.79 -32.47 -35.59
CA PRO A 39 -32.87 -32.24 -34.64
C PRO A 39 -33.34 -30.78 -34.74
N SER A 40 -34.65 -30.56 -34.63
CA SER A 40 -35.35 -29.28 -34.67
C SER A 40 -34.69 -28.16 -33.81
N PRO A 41 -34.80 -26.89 -34.21
CA PRO A 41 -34.00 -25.80 -33.64
C PRO A 41 -34.50 -25.43 -32.24
N GLY A 42 -33.79 -25.87 -31.20
CA GLY A 42 -33.83 -25.19 -29.92
C GLY A 42 -33.23 -23.79 -30.11
N THR A 43 -33.97 -22.75 -29.75
CA THR A 43 -33.54 -21.33 -29.87
C THR A 43 -32.46 -20.95 -28.86
N GLY A 44 -31.62 -21.89 -28.41
CA GLY A 44 -30.64 -21.70 -27.34
C GLY A 44 -29.31 -22.37 -27.64
N LEU A 45 -28.39 -22.26 -26.68
CA LEU A 45 -27.06 -22.87 -26.77
C LEU A 45 -27.15 -24.41 -26.66
N PRO A 46 -26.36 -25.17 -27.44
CA PRO A 46 -26.23 -26.61 -27.24
C PRO A 46 -25.78 -26.93 -25.81
N GLU A 47 -26.43 -27.89 -25.16
CA GLU A 47 -26.21 -28.18 -23.72
C GLU A 47 -24.74 -28.41 -23.34
N PRO A 48 -23.91 -29.13 -24.13
CA PRO A 48 -22.48 -29.27 -23.85
C PRO A 48 -21.74 -27.93 -23.84
N LEU A 49 -22.05 -27.06 -24.81
CA LEU A 49 -21.46 -25.73 -24.89
C LEU A 49 -21.94 -24.85 -23.74
N LYS A 50 -23.25 -24.85 -23.47
CA LYS A 50 -23.84 -24.10 -22.35
C LYS A 50 -23.18 -24.49 -21.02
N ALA A 51 -23.10 -25.78 -20.71
CA ALA A 51 -22.47 -26.27 -19.49
C ALA A 51 -20.96 -25.90 -19.44
N GLY A 52 -20.27 -25.97 -20.58
CA GLY A 52 -18.87 -25.55 -20.70
C GLY A 52 -18.68 -24.05 -20.41
N ILE A 53 -19.55 -23.20 -20.96
CA ILE A 53 -19.52 -21.75 -20.74
C ILE A 53 -19.86 -21.41 -19.29
N GLU A 54 -20.94 -21.97 -18.73
CA GLU A 54 -21.35 -21.76 -17.32
C GLU A 54 -20.25 -22.21 -16.35
N ARG A 55 -19.58 -23.33 -16.63
CA ARG A 55 -18.47 -23.84 -15.82
C ARG A 55 -17.23 -22.94 -15.87
N LEU A 56 -16.92 -22.38 -17.03
CA LEU A 56 -15.74 -21.52 -17.21
C LEU A 56 -15.98 -20.09 -16.73
N SER A 57 -17.23 -19.62 -16.76
CA SER A 57 -17.57 -18.22 -16.45
C SER A 57 -18.24 -18.01 -15.10
N SER A 58 -18.82 -19.06 -14.52
CA SER A 58 -19.76 -18.98 -13.39
C SER A 58 -20.98 -18.08 -13.67
N VAL A 59 -21.25 -17.76 -14.94
CA VAL A 59 -22.40 -16.96 -15.39
C VAL A 59 -23.44 -17.91 -15.96
N ALA A 60 -24.69 -17.81 -15.48
CA ALA A 60 -25.78 -18.63 -16.00
C ALA A 60 -26.15 -18.23 -17.44
N MET A 61 -26.35 -19.23 -18.31
CA MET A 61 -26.55 -19.05 -19.76
C MET A 61 -27.93 -19.56 -20.24
N HIS A 62 -28.86 -19.83 -19.31
CA HIS A 62 -30.18 -20.41 -19.60
C HIS A 62 -31.15 -19.46 -20.33
N ASP A 63 -30.87 -18.16 -20.30
CA ASP A 63 -31.64 -17.05 -20.87
C ASP A 63 -31.11 -16.59 -22.24
N VAL A 64 -30.08 -17.26 -22.78
CA VAL A 64 -29.44 -16.91 -24.05
C VAL A 64 -30.21 -17.46 -25.24
N SER A 65 -30.50 -16.58 -26.20
CA SER A 65 -31.23 -16.91 -27.42
C SER A 65 -30.31 -16.93 -28.64
N VAL A 66 -30.32 -18.02 -29.41
CA VAL A 66 -29.49 -18.18 -30.61
C VAL A 66 -30.37 -18.18 -31.87
N HIS A 67 -30.13 -17.20 -32.74
CA HIS A 67 -30.81 -17.02 -34.01
C HIS A 67 -29.94 -17.60 -35.15
N TYR A 68 -30.10 -18.90 -35.39
CA TYR A 68 -29.39 -19.62 -36.46
C TYR A 68 -29.87 -19.18 -37.86
N ARG A 69 -28.96 -19.17 -38.85
CA ARG A 69 -29.23 -18.80 -40.25
C ARG A 69 -29.88 -17.41 -40.41
N SER A 70 -29.55 -16.48 -39.52
CA SER A 70 -30.05 -15.11 -39.53
C SER A 70 -29.48 -14.32 -40.70
N SER A 71 -30.31 -13.54 -41.40
CA SER A 71 -29.85 -12.58 -42.41
C SER A 71 -29.25 -11.30 -41.81
N ARG A 72 -29.33 -11.11 -40.48
CA ARG A 72 -28.95 -9.86 -39.80
C ARG A 72 -27.44 -9.56 -39.79
N PRO A 73 -26.53 -10.54 -39.59
CA PRO A 73 -25.09 -10.26 -39.61
C PRO A 73 -24.60 -9.64 -40.93
N ALA A 74 -25.21 -9.99 -42.07
CA ALA A 74 -24.87 -9.43 -43.37
C ALA A 74 -25.06 -7.90 -43.45
N ALA A 75 -26.08 -7.36 -42.78
CA ALA A 75 -26.33 -5.91 -42.73
C ALA A 75 -25.22 -5.16 -41.96
N LEU A 76 -24.47 -5.86 -41.09
CA LEU A 76 -23.34 -5.34 -40.33
C LEU A 76 -21.98 -5.77 -40.91
N ARG A 77 -21.95 -6.38 -42.10
CA ARG A 77 -20.75 -6.99 -42.70
C ARG A 77 -20.05 -7.99 -41.76
N ALA A 78 -20.82 -8.74 -40.98
CA ALA A 78 -20.31 -9.71 -40.03
C ALA A 78 -20.77 -11.14 -40.39
N LEU A 79 -20.00 -12.14 -39.95
CA LEU A 79 -20.36 -13.56 -40.05
C LEU A 79 -21.32 -13.97 -38.92
N ALA A 80 -21.10 -13.40 -37.73
CA ALA A 80 -21.91 -13.55 -36.54
C ALA A 80 -21.77 -12.31 -35.65
N TYR A 81 -22.71 -12.09 -34.74
CA TYR A 81 -22.58 -11.07 -33.70
C TYR A 81 -23.42 -11.39 -32.47
N THR A 82 -23.04 -10.77 -31.35
CA THR A 82 -23.73 -10.87 -30.06
C THR A 82 -24.21 -9.50 -29.60
N ARG A 83 -25.48 -9.44 -29.14
CA ARG A 83 -26.09 -8.23 -28.56
C ARG A 83 -26.95 -8.59 -27.35
N GLY A 84 -26.48 -8.25 -26.17
CA GLY A 84 -27.08 -8.65 -24.89
C GLY A 84 -27.12 -10.17 -24.78
N LEU A 85 -28.32 -10.71 -24.70
CA LEU A 85 -28.58 -12.16 -24.58
C LEU A 85 -28.84 -12.84 -25.92
N ASP A 86 -28.85 -12.08 -27.02
CA ASP A 86 -29.13 -12.59 -28.36
C ASP A 86 -27.83 -12.80 -29.16
N ILE A 87 -27.66 -14.01 -29.70
CA ILE A 87 -26.61 -14.37 -30.65
C ILE A 87 -27.22 -14.53 -32.04
N TYR A 88 -26.65 -13.87 -33.05
CA TYR A 88 -27.10 -13.99 -34.44
C TYR A 88 -26.00 -14.61 -35.30
N LEU A 89 -26.28 -15.77 -35.89
CA LEU A 89 -25.34 -16.48 -36.77
C LEU A 89 -25.82 -16.41 -38.21
N GLY A 90 -24.93 -16.01 -39.13
CA GLY A 90 -25.21 -16.07 -40.57
C GLY A 90 -25.45 -17.51 -41.05
N PRO A 91 -26.07 -17.72 -42.23
CA PRO A 91 -26.21 -19.06 -42.81
C PRO A 91 -24.84 -19.76 -42.94
N GLY A 92 -24.69 -20.95 -42.34
CA GLY A 92 -23.46 -21.75 -42.36
C GLY A 92 -22.34 -21.29 -41.41
N GLN A 93 -22.63 -20.36 -40.48
CA GLN A 93 -21.64 -19.78 -39.55
C GLN A 93 -21.72 -20.36 -38.13
N GLU A 94 -22.33 -21.53 -37.94
CA GLU A 94 -22.55 -22.18 -36.64
C GLU A 94 -21.25 -22.48 -35.88
N ARG A 95 -20.12 -22.60 -36.58
CA ARG A 95 -18.78 -22.75 -35.99
C ARG A 95 -18.38 -21.59 -35.07
N HIS A 96 -18.97 -20.41 -35.23
CA HIS A 96 -18.66 -19.23 -34.41
C HIS A 96 -19.47 -19.19 -33.12
N LEU A 97 -20.42 -20.10 -32.92
CA LEU A 97 -21.28 -20.12 -31.74
C LEU A 97 -20.53 -20.14 -30.39
N PRO A 98 -19.44 -20.91 -30.19
CA PRO A 98 -18.73 -20.90 -28.91
C PRO A 98 -18.10 -19.54 -28.59
N HIS A 99 -17.61 -18.85 -29.63
CA HIS A 99 -17.02 -17.52 -29.52
C HIS A 99 -18.09 -16.48 -29.17
N GLU A 100 -19.21 -16.47 -29.90
CA GLU A 100 -20.35 -15.58 -29.61
C GLU A 100 -20.98 -15.84 -28.24
N ALA A 101 -21.03 -17.10 -27.80
CA ALA A 101 -21.48 -17.46 -26.45
C ALA A 101 -20.61 -16.84 -25.35
N TRP A 102 -19.31 -16.64 -25.61
CA TRP A 102 -18.41 -15.98 -24.67
C TRP A 102 -18.58 -14.46 -24.67
N HIS A 103 -18.94 -13.84 -25.79
CA HIS A 103 -19.32 -12.43 -25.80
C HIS A 103 -20.54 -12.13 -24.91
N VAL A 104 -21.49 -13.07 -24.80
CA VAL A 104 -22.61 -12.92 -23.85
C VAL A 104 -22.10 -12.89 -22.41
N VAL A 105 -21.08 -13.69 -22.06
CA VAL A 105 -20.46 -13.67 -20.72
C VAL A 105 -19.82 -12.30 -20.45
N GLN A 106 -19.03 -11.79 -21.39
CA GLN A 106 -18.38 -10.48 -21.29
C GLN A 106 -19.42 -9.37 -21.07
N GLN A 107 -20.50 -9.37 -21.87
CA GLN A 107 -21.58 -8.38 -21.73
C GLN A 107 -22.36 -8.53 -20.42
N LYS A 108 -22.55 -9.75 -19.91
CA LYS A 108 -23.19 -10.00 -18.61
C LYS A 108 -22.36 -9.55 -17.41
N ARG A 109 -21.03 -9.53 -17.55
CA ARG A 109 -20.11 -9.05 -16.52
C ARG A 109 -19.90 -7.53 -16.53
N GLY A 110 -20.48 -6.83 -17.53
CA GLY A 110 -20.28 -5.40 -17.70
C GLY A 110 -18.88 -5.04 -18.19
N GLU A 111 -18.17 -5.98 -18.82
CA GLU A 111 -16.79 -5.80 -19.32
C GLU A 111 -16.75 -5.14 -20.70
N VAL A 112 -17.90 -4.79 -21.29
CA VAL A 112 -18.01 -4.38 -22.71
C VAL A 112 -18.56 -2.96 -22.81
N GLU A 113 -17.66 -2.04 -23.18
CA GLU A 113 -17.98 -0.64 -23.51
C GLU A 113 -17.98 -0.41 -25.03
N PRO A 114 -18.79 0.52 -25.57
CA PRO A 114 -18.82 0.79 -27.01
C PRO A 114 -17.56 1.56 -27.47
N GLU A 115 -16.82 1.01 -28.45
CA GLU A 115 -15.65 1.69 -29.06
C GLU A 115 -16.06 2.68 -30.17
N ARG A 116 -17.18 2.40 -30.86
CA ARG A 116 -17.72 3.27 -31.93
C ARG A 116 -19.22 3.13 -32.05
N PHE A 117 -19.90 4.09 -32.65
CA PHE A 117 -21.36 4.05 -32.86
C PHE A 117 -21.73 4.02 -34.34
N VAL A 118 -22.72 3.20 -34.69
CA VAL A 118 -23.41 3.24 -35.98
C VAL A 118 -24.89 3.55 -35.71
N GLY A 119 -25.29 4.80 -35.93
CA GLY A 119 -26.58 5.31 -35.48
C GLY A 119 -26.64 5.39 -33.95
N ARG A 120 -27.64 4.74 -33.33
CA ARG A 120 -27.81 4.65 -31.86
C ARG A 120 -27.27 3.34 -31.26
N THR A 121 -26.56 2.54 -32.04
CA THR A 121 -26.05 1.22 -31.63
C THR A 121 -24.54 1.30 -31.45
N GLY A 122 -24.06 0.93 -30.27
CA GLY A 122 -22.63 0.84 -29.96
C GLY A 122 -22.04 -0.43 -30.57
N LEU A 123 -20.81 -0.35 -31.07
CA LEU A 123 -20.02 -1.47 -31.57
C LEU A 123 -18.73 -1.55 -30.76
N ASN A 124 -18.36 -2.76 -30.35
CA ASN A 124 -17.08 -3.07 -29.74
C ASN A 124 -16.38 -4.16 -30.58
N ALA A 125 -15.11 -3.96 -30.91
CA ALA A 125 -14.28 -4.92 -31.63
C ALA A 125 -12.87 -5.02 -30.98
N SER A 126 -12.81 -4.91 -29.66
CA SER A 126 -11.57 -4.88 -28.90
C SER A 126 -10.76 -6.15 -29.16
N PRO A 127 -9.51 -6.05 -29.64
CA PRO A 127 -8.67 -7.21 -29.91
C PRO A 127 -8.48 -8.12 -28.70
N ALA A 128 -8.47 -7.57 -27.48
CA ALA A 128 -8.36 -8.31 -26.24
C ALA A 128 -9.62 -9.13 -25.93
N LEU A 129 -10.81 -8.54 -26.07
CA LEU A 129 -12.09 -9.23 -25.85
C LEU A 129 -12.36 -10.28 -26.94
N GLU A 130 -11.98 -10.02 -28.19
CA GLU A 130 -12.06 -10.97 -29.31
C GLU A 130 -11.12 -12.17 -29.11
N ALA A 131 -9.89 -11.94 -28.66
CA ALA A 131 -8.94 -13.00 -28.36
C ALA A 131 -9.37 -13.85 -27.14
N ASP A 132 -9.96 -13.21 -26.12
CA ASP A 132 -10.55 -13.91 -24.98
C ASP A 132 -11.76 -14.76 -25.40
N ALA A 133 -12.67 -14.21 -26.20
CA ALA A 133 -13.83 -14.94 -26.74
C ALA A 133 -13.43 -16.14 -27.60
N GLU A 134 -12.38 -16.01 -28.42
CA GLU A 134 -11.85 -17.14 -29.20
C GLU A 134 -11.26 -18.23 -28.30
N ARG A 135 -10.41 -17.85 -27.34
CA ARG A 135 -9.74 -18.80 -26.43
C ARG A 135 -10.76 -19.53 -25.56
N MET A 136 -11.67 -18.78 -24.95
CA MET A 136 -12.61 -19.33 -23.97
C MET A 136 -13.78 -20.04 -24.63
N GLY A 137 -14.27 -19.56 -25.78
CA GLY A 137 -15.25 -20.28 -26.60
C GLY A 137 -14.71 -21.64 -27.05
N THR A 138 -13.48 -21.68 -27.56
CA THR A 138 -12.82 -22.94 -27.95
C THR A 138 -12.62 -23.88 -26.76
N ARG A 139 -12.25 -23.34 -25.60
CA ARG A 139 -12.09 -24.13 -24.36
C ARG A 139 -13.41 -24.70 -23.87
N ALA A 140 -14.49 -23.92 -23.92
CA ALA A 140 -15.84 -24.35 -23.52
C ALA A 140 -16.34 -25.52 -24.37
N GLN A 141 -16.08 -25.48 -25.68
CA GLN A 141 -16.49 -26.53 -26.62
C GLN A 141 -15.80 -27.88 -26.38
N ARG A 142 -14.61 -27.88 -25.76
CA ARG A 142 -13.79 -29.08 -25.52
C ARG A 142 -14.08 -29.76 -24.17
N LEU A 143 -14.91 -29.17 -23.32
CA LEU A 143 -15.24 -29.75 -22.02
C LEU A 143 -16.31 -30.85 -22.19
N PRO A 144 -16.12 -32.06 -21.62
CA PRO A 144 -17.12 -33.13 -21.69
C PRO A 144 -18.36 -32.75 -20.86
N ALA A 145 -19.54 -32.95 -21.45
CA ALA A 145 -20.82 -32.70 -20.81
C ALA A 145 -21.20 -33.85 -19.86
N GLY A 146 -21.07 -33.61 -18.55
CA GLY A 146 -21.56 -34.48 -17.47
C GLY A 146 -20.79 -34.17 -16.19
N VAL A 147 -21.37 -33.82 -15.05
CA VAL A 147 -22.72 -34.04 -14.50
C VAL A 147 -23.19 -32.73 -13.85
N SER A 148 -24.42 -32.31 -14.13
CA SER A 148 -25.12 -31.26 -13.38
C SER A 148 -25.77 -31.88 -12.15
N ALA A 149 -25.69 -31.23 -10.99
CA ALA A 149 -26.66 -31.44 -9.91
C ALA A 149 -26.62 -30.31 -8.88
N GLN A 150 -27.65 -29.49 -8.89
CA GLN A 150 -28.28 -29.02 -7.66
C GLN A 150 -28.82 -30.23 -6.86
N GLN A 151 -28.64 -30.18 -5.52
CA GLN A 151 -29.31 -30.95 -4.43
C GLN A 151 -28.84 -32.40 -4.09
N PRO A 152 -29.14 -32.91 -2.86
CA PRO A 152 -28.92 -32.39 -1.51
C PRO A 152 -28.05 -33.35 -0.65
N ILE A 153 -27.65 -32.91 0.55
CA ILE A 153 -26.76 -33.59 1.51
C ILE A 153 -27.30 -35.00 1.89
N PRO A 154 -26.55 -36.10 1.71
CA PRO A 154 -26.88 -37.40 2.31
C PRO A 154 -26.27 -37.54 3.71
N GLN A 155 -27.16 -37.68 4.70
CA GLN A 155 -26.84 -38.22 6.01
C GLN A 155 -26.51 -39.72 5.87
N ASN A 156 -25.23 -40.10 5.96
CA ASN A 156 -24.70 -41.34 6.57
C ASN A 156 -23.34 -41.70 5.97
N LEU A 157 -22.27 -41.48 6.75
CA LEU A 157 -21.03 -42.23 6.63
C LEU A 157 -20.60 -42.69 8.03
N HIS A 158 -21.22 -43.78 8.48
CA HIS A 158 -20.62 -44.66 9.47
C HIS A 158 -19.72 -45.67 8.73
N GLN A 159 -18.46 -45.72 9.16
CA GLN A 159 -17.50 -46.81 8.99
C GLN A 159 -17.03 -47.18 7.57
N ALA A 160 -15.78 -46.78 7.26
CA ALA A 160 -14.82 -47.67 6.61
C ALA A 160 -13.40 -47.31 7.10
N ALA A 161 -12.68 -48.34 7.56
CA ALA A 161 -11.45 -48.26 8.34
C ALA A 161 -10.17 -48.05 7.50
N CYS A 162 -9.13 -47.56 8.20
CA CYS A 162 -7.80 -47.20 7.75
C CYS A 162 -6.96 -48.33 7.12
N SER A 163 -6.03 -47.95 6.23
CA SER A 163 -4.63 -48.42 6.18
C SER A 163 -3.72 -47.41 5.45
N PRO A 164 -2.41 -47.39 5.74
CA PRO A 164 -1.71 -46.14 6.04
C PRO A 164 -0.78 -45.63 4.92
N GLY A 165 -0.91 -44.34 4.68
CA GLY A 165 -0.08 -43.51 3.81
C GLY A 165 -0.70 -42.11 3.73
N VAL A 166 -1.15 -41.58 4.87
CA VAL A 166 -1.90 -40.33 4.96
C VAL A 166 -0.89 -39.18 5.02
N VAL A 167 -0.80 -38.40 3.95
CA VAL A 167 -0.40 -36.99 4.08
C VAL A 167 -1.52 -36.32 4.86
N GLN A 168 -1.30 -36.05 6.14
CA GLN A 168 -2.27 -35.33 6.96
C GLN A 168 -2.40 -33.91 6.40
N ALA A 169 -3.60 -33.51 5.99
CA ALA A 169 -3.90 -32.13 5.61
C ALA A 169 -3.49 -31.17 6.74
N PHE A 170 -2.64 -30.18 6.43
CA PHE A 170 -2.13 -29.19 7.38
C PHE A 170 -3.04 -27.95 7.53
N GLY A 171 -4.21 -27.93 6.86
CA GLY A 171 -5.18 -26.83 6.95
C GLY A 171 -6.63 -27.29 7.14
N ASN A 172 -7.57 -26.36 6.98
CA ASN A 172 -9.01 -26.64 6.94
C ASN A 172 -9.50 -26.96 5.52
N ALA A 173 -10.78 -27.35 5.40
CA ALA A 173 -11.37 -27.75 4.12
C ALA A 173 -11.30 -26.66 3.02
N GLN A 174 -11.28 -25.38 3.41
CA GLN A 174 -11.15 -24.26 2.47
C GLN A 174 -9.73 -24.16 1.91
N PHE A 175 -8.71 -24.32 2.76
CA PHE A 175 -7.33 -24.42 2.31
C PHE A 175 -7.10 -25.62 1.41
N ASP A 176 -7.65 -26.79 1.77
CA ASP A 176 -7.56 -27.99 0.94
C ASP A 176 -8.24 -27.81 -0.43
N ALA A 177 -9.37 -27.09 -0.47
CA ALA A 177 -10.05 -26.74 -1.71
C ALA A 177 -9.18 -25.82 -2.60
N PHE A 178 -8.53 -24.80 -2.02
CA PHE A 178 -7.60 -23.93 -2.75
C PHE A 178 -6.43 -24.73 -3.32
N LYS A 179 -5.84 -25.60 -2.49
CA LYS A 179 -4.72 -26.47 -2.88
C LYS A 179 -5.12 -27.43 -4.01
N ALA A 180 -6.34 -27.99 -3.97
CA ALA A 180 -6.84 -28.87 -5.03
C ALA A 180 -7.07 -28.17 -6.38
N LEU A 181 -7.26 -26.84 -6.37
CA LEU A 181 -7.42 -26.01 -7.57
C LEU A 181 -6.08 -25.56 -8.19
N LEU A 182 -4.95 -25.79 -7.52
CA LEU A 182 -3.61 -25.54 -8.08
C LEU A 182 -3.36 -26.49 -9.25
N GLN A 183 -3.50 -25.99 -10.47
CA GLN A 183 -3.35 -26.78 -11.71
C GLN A 183 -1.97 -26.59 -12.38
N THR A 184 -1.08 -25.75 -11.85
CA THR A 184 0.13 -25.32 -12.54
C THR A 184 1.40 -25.55 -11.73
N GLU A 185 2.43 -26.05 -12.43
CA GLU A 185 3.82 -25.95 -12.01
C GLU A 185 4.20 -24.48 -11.74
N PRO A 186 5.22 -24.20 -10.91
CA PRO A 186 5.71 -22.85 -10.69
C PRO A 186 6.09 -22.19 -12.03
N ASP A 187 5.52 -21.03 -12.34
CA ASP A 187 5.97 -20.19 -13.45
C ASP A 187 7.26 -19.46 -13.04
N ASN A 188 8.29 -19.53 -13.90
CA ASN A 188 9.60 -18.89 -13.74
C ASN A 188 9.56 -17.35 -13.92
N THR A 189 8.38 -16.77 -14.19
CA THR A 189 8.18 -15.32 -14.21
C THR A 189 8.67 -14.67 -12.91
N SER A 190 9.38 -13.55 -13.03
CA SER A 190 9.92 -12.80 -11.89
C SER A 190 8.79 -12.15 -11.06
N SER A 191 9.08 -11.79 -9.81
CA SER A 191 8.12 -11.06 -8.97
C SER A 191 7.74 -9.69 -9.56
N ALA A 192 8.70 -8.96 -10.14
CA ALA A 192 8.45 -7.68 -10.79
C ALA A 192 7.53 -7.82 -12.02
N GLU A 193 7.74 -8.84 -12.85
CA GLU A 193 6.88 -9.11 -14.01
C GLU A 193 5.46 -9.56 -13.58
N LEU A 194 5.33 -10.29 -12.47
CA LEU A 194 4.02 -10.63 -11.90
C LEU A 194 3.31 -9.39 -11.32
N ALA A 195 4.06 -8.48 -10.72
CA ALA A 195 3.55 -7.20 -10.25
C ALA A 195 3.05 -6.33 -11.41
N GLU A 196 3.83 -6.21 -12.49
CA GLU A 196 3.45 -5.50 -13.72
C GLU A 196 2.19 -6.11 -14.34
N ARG A 197 2.16 -7.42 -14.58
CA ARG A 197 1.00 -8.13 -15.14
C ARG A 197 -0.26 -7.95 -14.29
N SER A 198 -0.10 -7.88 -12.97
CA SER A 198 -1.23 -7.63 -12.07
C SER A 198 -1.69 -6.17 -12.16
N SER A 199 -0.75 -5.23 -12.19
CA SER A 199 -1.04 -3.80 -12.31
C SER A 199 -1.76 -3.48 -13.63
N GLU A 200 -1.24 -3.95 -14.77
CA GLU A 200 -1.85 -3.76 -16.11
C GLU A 200 -3.27 -4.30 -16.21
N LYS A 201 -3.58 -5.36 -15.47
CA LYS A 201 -4.91 -6.00 -15.43
C LYS A 201 -5.80 -5.48 -14.32
N PHE A 202 -5.37 -4.47 -13.57
CA PHE A 202 -6.06 -3.96 -12.39
C PHE A 202 -6.44 -5.08 -11.39
N GLY A 203 -5.54 -6.06 -11.23
CA GLY A 203 -5.77 -7.23 -10.39
C GLY A 203 -5.99 -6.82 -8.93
N GLN A 204 -7.07 -7.30 -8.32
CA GLN A 204 -7.40 -6.98 -6.93
C GLN A 204 -6.35 -7.56 -5.96
N LEU A 205 -6.17 -6.93 -4.80
CA LEU A 205 -5.27 -7.45 -3.78
C LEU A 205 -5.86 -8.67 -3.05
N ALA A 206 -4.99 -9.59 -2.69
CA ALA A 206 -5.26 -10.70 -1.78
C ALA A 206 -4.28 -10.69 -0.60
N TYR A 207 -4.66 -11.29 0.52
CA TYR A 207 -3.89 -11.23 1.76
C TYR A 207 -3.70 -12.61 2.37
N ILE A 208 -2.44 -12.95 2.67
CA ILE A 208 -2.03 -14.15 3.40
C ILE A 208 -1.55 -13.69 4.76
N VAL A 209 -2.34 -13.90 5.80
CA VAL A 209 -2.00 -13.47 7.17
C VAL A 209 -1.13 -14.52 7.83
N ASN A 210 0.14 -14.20 8.05
CA ASN A 210 1.08 -15.03 8.78
C ASN A 210 1.16 -14.56 10.22
N ALA A 211 0.91 -15.48 11.16
CA ALA A 211 1.08 -15.23 12.59
C ALA A 211 1.72 -16.44 13.27
N ILE A 212 2.60 -16.19 14.24
CA ILE A 212 3.24 -17.22 15.06
C ILE A 212 2.64 -17.23 16.46
N LEU A 213 2.42 -18.41 17.03
CA LEU A 213 1.91 -18.58 18.38
C LEU A 213 2.60 -19.72 19.13
N SER A 214 2.54 -19.67 20.45
CA SER A 214 2.93 -20.81 21.30
C SER A 214 1.88 -21.93 21.20
N TYR A 215 2.34 -23.18 21.23
CA TYR A 215 1.46 -24.35 21.37
C TYR A 215 0.51 -24.27 22.57
N SER A 216 0.87 -23.52 23.60
CA SER A 216 0.03 -23.28 24.80
C SER A 216 -1.11 -22.29 24.58
N GLU A 217 -1.17 -21.61 23.43
CA GLU A 217 -2.13 -20.53 23.15
C GLU A 217 -3.14 -20.90 22.05
N VAL A 218 -3.14 -22.16 21.61
CA VAL A 218 -4.00 -22.66 20.53
C VAL A 218 -5.49 -22.39 20.78
N GLU A 219 -5.92 -22.43 22.04
CA GLU A 219 -7.31 -22.13 22.42
C GLU A 219 -7.77 -20.71 22.05
N LYS A 220 -6.85 -19.77 21.85
CA LYS A 220 -7.15 -18.38 21.45
C LYS A 220 -7.36 -18.20 19.95
N ILE A 221 -7.10 -19.22 19.12
CA ILE A 221 -7.24 -19.14 17.66
C ILE A 221 -8.59 -18.57 17.22
N PRO A 222 -9.75 -19.00 17.77
CA PRO A 222 -11.05 -18.44 17.35
C PRO A 222 -11.17 -16.93 17.58
N ASP A 223 -10.66 -16.43 18.71
CA ASP A 223 -10.72 -14.99 19.05
C ASP A 223 -9.79 -14.16 18.14
N VAL A 224 -8.61 -14.69 17.83
CA VAL A 224 -7.64 -14.04 16.93
C VAL A 224 -8.16 -14.05 15.48
N VAL A 225 -8.71 -15.18 15.01
CA VAL A 225 -9.36 -15.28 13.70
C VAL A 225 -10.50 -14.27 13.60
N LYS A 226 -11.33 -14.16 14.65
CA LYS A 226 -12.39 -13.14 14.71
C LYS A 226 -11.80 -11.74 14.59
N ALA A 227 -10.78 -11.40 15.37
CA ALA A 227 -10.16 -10.06 15.34
C ALA A 227 -9.53 -9.71 13.98
N ILE A 228 -8.91 -10.69 13.31
CA ILE A 228 -8.32 -10.52 11.97
C ILE A 228 -9.39 -10.33 10.89
N THR A 229 -10.59 -10.90 11.09
CA THR A 229 -11.63 -10.96 10.04
C THR A 229 -12.81 -10.01 10.30
N GLU A 230 -12.85 -9.37 11.47
CA GLU A 230 -13.88 -8.41 11.85
C GLU A 230 -13.86 -7.19 10.93
N GLY A 231 -14.99 -6.91 10.28
CA GLY A 231 -15.10 -5.84 9.28
C GLY A 231 -14.91 -6.30 7.83
N LEU A 232 -14.52 -7.55 7.59
CA LEU A 232 -14.50 -8.14 6.25
C LEU A 232 -15.91 -8.54 5.78
N SER A 233 -16.15 -8.37 4.49
CA SER A 233 -17.38 -8.74 3.80
C SER A 233 -17.32 -10.19 3.27
N PRO A 234 -18.45 -10.81 2.88
CA PRO A 234 -18.45 -12.14 2.27
C PRO A 234 -17.58 -12.25 1.01
N GLY A 235 -17.41 -11.17 0.26
CA GLY A 235 -16.54 -11.13 -0.93
C GLY A 235 -15.04 -11.21 -0.59
N ASP A 236 -14.66 -10.86 0.64
CA ASP A 236 -13.26 -10.88 1.09
C ASP A 236 -12.79 -12.29 1.44
N VAL A 237 -13.70 -13.21 1.74
CA VAL A 237 -13.38 -14.61 2.08
C VAL A 237 -12.58 -15.30 0.96
N ALA A 238 -12.85 -14.96 -0.29
CA ALA A 238 -12.18 -15.56 -1.44
C ALA A 238 -10.73 -15.06 -1.66
N ARG A 239 -10.34 -13.97 -1.01
CA ARG A 239 -9.03 -13.29 -1.19
C ARG A 239 -8.22 -13.13 0.10
N VAL A 240 -8.69 -13.70 1.21
CA VAL A 240 -8.00 -13.68 2.51
C VAL A 240 -7.78 -15.10 3.00
N ALA A 241 -6.53 -15.43 3.32
CA ALA A 241 -6.14 -16.70 3.92
C ALA A 241 -5.26 -16.45 5.15
N LEU A 242 -5.22 -17.41 6.08
CA LEU A 242 -4.44 -17.32 7.31
C LEU A 242 -3.49 -18.52 7.42
N VAL A 243 -2.27 -18.28 7.88
CA VAL A 243 -1.26 -19.30 8.14
C VAL A 243 -0.73 -19.13 9.56
N PHE A 244 -1.02 -20.10 10.43
CA PHE A 244 -0.61 -20.08 11.83
C PHE A 244 0.59 -20.98 12.07
N GLY A 245 1.72 -20.39 12.46
CA GLY A 245 2.91 -21.12 12.91
C GLY A 245 2.79 -21.49 14.38
N ILE A 246 2.47 -22.75 14.70
CA ILE A 246 2.36 -23.24 16.08
C ILE A 246 3.73 -23.80 16.52
N ASN A 247 4.32 -23.13 17.50
CA ASN A 247 5.70 -23.34 17.91
C ASN A 247 5.77 -23.98 19.30
N ALA A 248 6.71 -24.92 19.50
CA ALA A 248 7.02 -25.47 20.81
C ALA A 248 8.54 -25.71 20.99
N PRO A 249 9.07 -25.66 22.23
CA PRO A 249 10.40 -26.18 22.49
C PRO A 249 10.51 -27.65 22.05
N GLU A 250 11.69 -28.08 21.60
CA GLU A 250 11.94 -29.49 21.23
C GLU A 250 11.58 -30.48 22.35
N SER A 251 11.66 -30.06 23.62
CA SER A 251 11.26 -30.87 24.78
C SER A 251 9.74 -31.09 24.92
N ALA A 252 8.92 -30.33 24.18
CA ALA A 252 7.46 -30.33 24.28
C ALA A 252 6.77 -30.85 22.99
N GLN A 253 7.46 -31.64 22.16
CA GLN A 253 6.92 -32.17 20.89
C GLN A 253 5.58 -32.91 21.05
N GLY A 254 5.40 -33.69 22.12
CA GLY A 254 4.15 -34.41 22.37
C GLY A 254 2.97 -33.50 22.71
N ASP A 255 3.22 -32.34 23.33
CA ASP A 255 2.18 -31.34 23.58
C ASP A 255 1.90 -30.50 22.33
N LEU A 256 2.92 -30.30 21.49
CA LEU A 256 2.73 -29.73 20.15
C LEU A 256 1.78 -30.61 19.30
N ASP A 257 1.90 -31.94 19.32
CA ASP A 257 0.97 -32.82 18.59
C ASP A 257 -0.49 -32.61 19.01
N LYS A 258 -0.74 -32.50 20.32
CA LYS A 258 -2.08 -32.24 20.88
C LYS A 258 -2.58 -30.85 20.47
N ALA A 259 -1.71 -29.85 20.55
CA ALA A 259 -2.01 -28.48 20.16
C ALA A 259 -2.38 -28.39 18.67
N ILE A 260 -1.64 -29.07 17.78
CA ILE A 260 -1.98 -29.14 16.34
C ILE A 260 -3.33 -29.81 16.11
N ALA A 261 -3.61 -30.92 16.82
CA ALA A 261 -4.90 -31.61 16.71
C ALA A 261 -6.07 -30.73 17.18
N GLN A 262 -5.89 -30.00 18.29
CA GLN A 262 -6.88 -29.06 18.80
C GLN A 262 -7.07 -27.88 17.83
N ALA A 263 -5.99 -27.30 17.31
CA ALA A 263 -6.05 -26.21 16.34
C ALA A 263 -6.87 -26.59 15.11
N ARG A 264 -6.66 -27.80 14.56
CA ARG A 264 -7.45 -28.35 13.45
C ARG A 264 -8.95 -28.40 13.75
N GLN A 265 -9.33 -28.77 14.98
CA GLN A 265 -10.74 -28.76 15.39
C GLN A 265 -11.31 -27.34 15.46
N LEU A 266 -10.52 -26.39 15.99
CA LEU A 266 -10.94 -25.00 16.16
C LEU A 266 -11.14 -24.26 14.82
N ILE A 267 -10.36 -24.59 13.78
CA ILE A 267 -10.44 -23.92 12.47
C ILE A 267 -11.42 -24.56 11.48
N ALA A 268 -11.97 -25.73 11.80
CA ALA A 268 -12.76 -26.54 10.86
C ALA A 268 -14.05 -25.85 10.39
N GLY A 269 -14.67 -25.04 11.25
CA GLY A 269 -15.92 -24.33 10.96
C GLY A 269 -15.74 -22.93 10.34
N THR A 270 -14.50 -22.50 10.12
CA THR A 270 -14.21 -21.14 9.66
C THR A 270 -14.39 -21.02 8.14
N PRO A 271 -15.00 -19.94 7.62
CA PRO A 271 -15.19 -19.74 6.17
C PRO A 271 -13.89 -19.38 5.44
N PHE A 272 -12.87 -18.89 6.14
CA PHE A 272 -11.56 -18.53 5.57
C PHE A 272 -10.69 -19.77 5.38
N ALA A 273 -9.82 -19.73 4.36
CA ALA A 273 -8.75 -20.72 4.20
C ALA A 273 -7.72 -20.54 5.32
N ILE A 274 -7.53 -21.57 6.14
CA ILE A 274 -6.58 -21.55 7.25
C ILE A 274 -5.63 -22.75 7.14
N ALA A 275 -4.33 -22.48 7.21
CA ALA A 275 -3.28 -23.48 7.26
C ALA A 275 -2.47 -23.38 8.57
N ILE A 276 -1.87 -24.50 8.98
CA ILE A 276 -1.09 -24.62 10.20
C ILE A 276 0.31 -25.10 9.84
N VAL A 277 1.31 -24.32 10.20
CA VAL A 277 2.72 -24.69 10.12
C VAL A 277 3.16 -25.13 11.51
N ARG A 278 3.74 -26.33 11.62
CA ARG A 278 4.32 -26.80 12.89
C ARG A 278 5.80 -26.47 12.93
N SER A 279 6.26 -26.00 14.08
CA SER A 279 7.66 -25.60 14.25
C SER A 279 8.16 -25.95 15.65
N THR A 280 9.44 -26.32 15.74
CA THR A 280 10.12 -26.52 17.03
C THR A 280 11.41 -25.72 17.09
N PHE A 281 11.81 -25.35 18.31
CA PHE A 281 13.04 -24.59 18.54
C PHE A 281 13.82 -25.08 19.76
N SER A 282 15.10 -24.73 19.80
CA SER A 282 16.00 -24.96 20.93
C SER A 282 16.40 -23.65 21.59
N GLY A 283 16.57 -23.65 22.92
CA GLY A 283 16.99 -22.47 23.68
C GLY A 283 15.89 -21.39 23.79
N ASN A 284 16.29 -20.13 23.65
CA ASN A 284 15.36 -18.99 23.68
C ASN A 284 14.51 -18.97 22.41
N PHE A 285 13.28 -18.46 22.51
CA PHE A 285 12.36 -18.38 21.37
C PHE A 285 12.97 -17.56 20.21
N PRO A 286 13.25 -18.18 19.04
CA PRO A 286 13.90 -17.51 17.92
C PRO A 286 12.83 -16.93 16.99
N TYR A 287 12.30 -15.78 17.37
CA TYR A 287 11.24 -15.06 16.66
C TYR A 287 11.45 -14.93 15.14
N GLY A 288 12.66 -14.57 14.69
CA GLY A 288 13.01 -14.49 13.26
C GLY A 288 12.87 -15.83 12.54
N ASP A 289 13.51 -16.88 13.05
CA ASP A 289 13.43 -18.24 12.50
C ASP A 289 11.99 -18.75 12.43
N MET A 290 11.20 -18.55 13.49
CA MET A 290 9.80 -19.00 13.51
C MET A 290 8.96 -18.26 12.46
N ARG A 291 9.19 -16.94 12.25
CA ARG A 291 8.53 -16.21 11.16
C ARG A 291 8.97 -16.70 9.78
N ASN A 292 10.27 -16.96 9.59
CA ASN A 292 10.80 -17.48 8.34
C ASN A 292 10.23 -18.86 8.00
N GLN A 293 10.02 -19.72 9.01
CA GLN A 293 9.39 -21.04 8.80
C GLN A 293 7.96 -20.90 8.28
N VAL A 294 7.18 -19.91 8.75
CA VAL A 294 5.83 -19.65 8.22
C VAL A 294 5.89 -18.96 6.85
N LEU A 295 6.74 -17.94 6.70
CA LEU A 295 6.90 -17.15 5.46
C LEU A 295 7.29 -18.03 4.26
N HIS A 296 8.20 -18.98 4.47
CA HIS A 296 8.72 -19.87 3.42
C HIS A 296 8.08 -21.26 3.43
N SER A 297 7.02 -21.46 4.21
CA SER A 297 6.27 -22.72 4.23
C SER A 297 5.64 -23.04 2.87
N ASP A 298 5.40 -24.33 2.63
CA ASP A 298 4.66 -24.76 1.44
C ASP A 298 3.23 -24.22 1.46
N GLU A 299 2.63 -24.05 2.65
CA GLU A 299 1.33 -23.44 2.84
C GLU A 299 1.27 -21.99 2.31
N THR A 300 2.23 -21.13 2.69
CA THR A 300 2.30 -19.75 2.20
C THR A 300 2.58 -19.70 0.69
N ARG A 301 3.44 -20.59 0.18
CA ARG A 301 3.74 -20.69 -1.25
C ARG A 301 2.55 -21.18 -2.08
N ASP A 302 1.82 -22.16 -1.58
CA ASP A 302 0.60 -22.69 -2.21
C ASP A 302 -0.48 -21.61 -2.33
N LEU A 303 -0.69 -20.86 -1.25
CA LEU A 303 -1.64 -19.71 -1.26
C LEU A 303 -1.19 -18.60 -2.20
N THR A 304 0.11 -18.28 -2.23
CA THR A 304 0.67 -17.29 -3.16
C THR A 304 0.40 -17.69 -4.61
N ARG A 305 0.68 -18.95 -4.96
CA ARG A 305 0.41 -19.49 -6.30
C ARG A 305 -1.07 -19.48 -6.62
N TYR A 306 -1.91 -19.88 -5.68
CA TYR A 306 -3.36 -19.89 -5.84
C TYR A 306 -3.88 -18.50 -6.17
N PHE A 307 -3.60 -17.49 -5.32
CA PHE A 307 -4.09 -16.14 -5.54
C PHE A 307 -3.58 -15.53 -6.85
N THR A 308 -2.29 -15.72 -7.16
CA THR A 308 -1.72 -15.28 -8.44
C THR A 308 -2.45 -15.93 -9.64
N SER A 309 -2.76 -17.23 -9.56
CA SER A 309 -3.48 -17.95 -10.63
C SER A 309 -4.93 -17.48 -10.82
N GLN A 310 -5.55 -16.93 -9.77
CA GLN A 310 -6.90 -16.36 -9.81
C GLN A 310 -6.91 -14.89 -10.28
N GLY A 311 -5.74 -14.30 -10.58
CA GLY A 311 -5.63 -12.91 -11.03
C GLY A 311 -5.50 -11.88 -9.90
N TYR A 312 -5.37 -12.31 -8.65
CA TYR A 312 -5.08 -11.42 -7.53
C TYR A 312 -3.58 -11.08 -7.44
N HIS A 313 -3.27 -9.96 -6.78
CA HIS A 313 -1.92 -9.67 -6.29
C HIS A 313 -1.81 -9.97 -4.78
N PRO A 314 -1.16 -11.07 -4.37
CA PRO A 314 -1.08 -11.45 -2.98
C PRO A 314 0.01 -10.69 -2.20
N TYR A 315 -0.34 -10.23 -0.99
CA TYR A 315 0.57 -9.76 0.04
C TYR A 315 0.58 -10.72 1.24
N VAL A 316 1.77 -11.03 1.77
CA VAL A 316 1.89 -11.67 3.08
C VAL A 316 1.82 -10.60 4.16
N SER A 317 0.76 -10.62 4.98
CA SER A 317 0.58 -9.75 6.13
C SER A 317 1.18 -10.41 7.37
N ILE A 318 2.25 -9.83 7.91
CA ILE A 318 2.95 -10.33 9.09
C ILE A 318 2.29 -9.71 10.33
N GLN A 319 1.61 -10.54 11.12
CA GLN A 319 0.83 -10.08 12.26
C GLN A 319 1.24 -10.76 13.56
N ASP A 320 1.16 -9.99 14.65
CA ASP A 320 1.17 -10.52 16.01
C ASP A 320 -0.09 -11.37 16.26
N PHE A 321 0.08 -12.46 17.00
CA PHE A 321 -1.03 -13.32 17.44
C PHE A 321 -1.77 -12.68 18.63
N ASP A 322 -2.59 -11.68 18.31
CA ASP A 322 -3.34 -10.90 19.30
C ASP A 322 -4.80 -10.61 18.85
N THR A 323 -5.54 -9.92 19.72
CA THR A 323 -6.95 -9.54 19.50
C THR A 323 -7.13 -8.04 19.32
N GLY A 324 -6.12 -7.32 18.84
CA GLY A 324 -6.21 -5.92 18.46
C GLY A 324 -7.21 -5.67 17.31
N SER A 325 -7.70 -4.45 17.15
CA SER A 325 -8.60 -4.14 16.00
C SER A 325 -7.80 -3.97 14.71
N ARG A 326 -8.25 -4.60 13.62
CA ARG A 326 -7.66 -4.42 12.27
C ARG A 326 -8.29 -3.25 11.51
N ALA A 327 -9.13 -2.46 12.17
CA ALA A 327 -9.62 -1.19 11.65
C ALA A 327 -8.48 -0.16 11.55
N ALA A 328 -8.36 0.51 10.42
CA ALA A 328 -7.30 1.49 10.17
C ALA A 328 -7.61 2.86 10.80
N GLY A 329 -6.61 3.50 11.41
CA GLY A 329 -6.72 4.82 12.01
C GLY A 329 -7.41 4.81 13.38
N THR A 330 -8.66 4.35 13.42
CA THR A 330 -9.47 4.24 14.65
C THR A 330 -10.09 2.86 14.75
N ASP A 331 -10.62 2.50 15.93
CA ASP A 331 -11.32 1.21 16.12
C ASP A 331 -12.64 1.10 15.35
N GLU A 332 -13.16 2.24 14.88
CA GLU A 332 -14.35 2.33 14.02
C GLU A 332 -13.99 2.56 12.55
N GLY A 333 -12.69 2.55 12.23
CA GLY A 333 -12.19 2.67 10.87
C GLY A 333 -12.58 1.46 10.01
N ARG A 334 -12.33 1.57 8.71
CA ARG A 334 -12.50 0.43 7.81
C ARG A 334 -11.38 -0.57 8.03
N HIS A 335 -11.64 -1.82 7.67
CA HIS A 335 -10.63 -2.86 7.74
C HIS A 335 -9.40 -2.45 6.93
N ILE A 336 -8.19 -2.68 7.48
CA ILE A 336 -6.93 -2.26 6.88
C ILE A 336 -6.77 -2.74 5.43
N PHE A 337 -7.23 -3.95 5.13
CA PHE A 337 -7.22 -4.50 3.76
C PHE A 337 -8.02 -3.64 2.78
N HIS A 338 -9.19 -3.11 3.17
CA HIS A 338 -9.96 -2.23 2.28
C HIS A 338 -9.29 -0.87 2.10
N VAL A 339 -8.62 -0.36 3.14
CA VAL A 339 -7.85 0.88 3.03
C VAL A 339 -6.65 0.71 2.09
N LEU A 340 -5.98 -0.44 2.16
CA LEU A 340 -4.88 -0.79 1.24
C LEU A 340 -5.36 -1.01 -0.19
N ASP A 341 -6.51 -1.68 -0.38
CA ASP A 341 -7.12 -1.86 -1.70
C ASP A 341 -7.31 -0.52 -2.40
N GLU A 342 -7.83 0.48 -1.69
CA GLU A 342 -8.00 1.83 -2.23
C GLU A 342 -6.68 2.57 -2.42
N THR A 343 -5.82 2.56 -1.39
CA THR A 343 -4.52 3.25 -1.43
C THR A 343 -3.68 2.80 -2.62
N LEU A 344 -3.74 1.52 -2.97
CA LEU A 344 -2.93 0.93 -4.04
C LEU A 344 -3.69 0.79 -5.37
N SER A 345 -4.95 1.22 -5.45
CA SER A 345 -5.78 1.04 -6.65
C SER A 345 -5.40 1.92 -7.84
N GLY A 346 -4.52 2.92 -7.65
CA GLY A 346 -4.23 3.95 -8.66
C GLY A 346 -5.29 5.07 -8.73
N ILE A 347 -6.43 4.90 -8.05
CA ILE A 347 -7.46 5.92 -7.87
C ILE A 347 -7.12 6.64 -6.56
N GLY A 348 -6.40 7.77 -6.65
CA GLY A 348 -5.96 8.51 -5.45
C GLY A 348 -7.10 8.78 -4.47
N SER A 349 -6.78 8.82 -3.17
CA SER A 349 -7.69 9.06 -2.03
C SER A 349 -8.36 10.45 -2.00
N GLY A 350 -8.37 11.16 -3.13
CA GLY A 350 -8.95 12.47 -3.33
C GLY A 350 -9.39 12.67 -4.77
N ALA A 351 -10.22 11.77 -5.31
CA ALA A 351 -10.92 11.96 -6.58
C ALA A 351 -11.89 13.15 -6.51
N GLN A 352 -11.36 14.38 -6.42
CA GLN A 352 -12.01 15.53 -7.01
C GLN A 352 -11.99 15.32 -8.51
N GLN A 353 -13.19 15.13 -9.08
CA GLN A 353 -13.51 15.21 -10.52
C GLN A 353 -12.30 15.14 -11.46
N MET A 354 -11.92 13.92 -11.84
CA MET A 354 -11.08 13.73 -13.02
C MET A 354 -11.90 14.17 -14.24
N ASP A 355 -11.29 14.96 -15.13
CA ASP A 355 -11.83 15.22 -16.46
C ASP A 355 -11.95 13.89 -17.23
N ASP A 356 -12.97 13.78 -18.10
CA ASP A 356 -13.38 12.58 -18.84
C ASP A 356 -12.28 11.97 -19.75
N ASP A 357 -11.15 12.68 -19.92
CA ASP A 357 -10.02 12.33 -20.79
C ASP A 357 -8.77 11.78 -20.04
N THR A 358 -8.84 11.57 -18.72
CA THR A 358 -7.68 11.12 -17.93
C THR A 358 -7.65 9.59 -17.81
N GLU A 359 -6.65 8.92 -18.40
CA GLU A 359 -6.49 7.46 -18.22
C GLU A 359 -6.23 7.12 -16.74
N PRO A 360 -6.88 6.07 -16.19
CA PRO A 360 -6.66 5.65 -14.82
C PRO A 360 -5.20 5.19 -14.65
N MET A 361 -4.53 5.74 -13.63
CA MET A 361 -3.16 5.35 -13.31
C MET A 361 -3.11 3.86 -12.92
N PRO A 362 -2.09 3.12 -13.36
CA PRO A 362 -1.93 1.72 -12.99
C PRO A 362 -1.77 1.58 -11.46
N PRO A 363 -2.36 0.54 -10.83
CA PRO A 363 -2.23 0.27 -9.41
C PRO A 363 -0.79 0.07 -8.92
N ASP A 364 -0.49 0.55 -7.72
CA ASP A 364 0.83 0.41 -7.08
C ASP A 364 1.06 -1.02 -6.56
N ARG A 365 2.28 -1.55 -6.73
CA ARG A 365 2.64 -2.92 -6.31
C ARG A 365 3.96 -2.95 -5.52
N PRO A 366 4.06 -2.24 -4.39
CA PRO A 366 5.29 -2.18 -3.60
C PRO A 366 5.73 -3.55 -3.09
N LEU A 367 7.05 -3.72 -2.92
CA LEU A 367 7.64 -4.90 -2.27
C LEU A 367 7.30 -4.98 -0.79
N MET A 368 7.16 -3.83 -0.13
CA MET A 368 6.78 -3.72 1.27
C MET A 368 5.76 -2.61 1.48
N ILE A 369 4.74 -2.89 2.29
CA ILE A 369 3.87 -1.88 2.88
C ILE A 369 4.05 -1.94 4.39
N ALA A 370 4.31 -0.80 5.02
CA ALA A 370 4.36 -0.74 6.47
C ALA A 370 3.52 0.42 7.00
N GLY A 371 2.75 0.16 8.05
CA GLY A 371 2.08 1.20 8.79
C GLY A 371 2.32 1.10 10.29
N GLY A 372 1.62 1.94 11.03
CA GLY A 372 1.80 2.08 12.47
C GLY A 372 0.91 1.13 13.27
N TYR A 373 1.00 1.29 14.58
CA TYR A 373 0.12 0.62 15.52
C TYR A 373 -0.41 1.61 16.55
N ARG A 374 -1.54 1.26 17.15
CA ARG A 374 -2.13 1.97 18.28
C ARG A 374 -2.40 1.01 19.45
N PRO A 375 -2.39 1.51 20.69
CA PRO A 375 -2.81 0.70 21.82
C PRO A 375 -4.26 0.25 21.68
N GLN A 376 -4.55 -0.90 22.29
CA GLN A 376 -5.92 -1.33 22.57
C GLN A 376 -6.68 -0.27 23.39
N PRO A 377 -8.04 -0.28 23.41
CA PRO A 377 -8.81 0.58 24.29
C PRO A 377 -8.28 0.56 25.73
N GLN A 378 -8.27 1.74 26.36
CA GLN A 378 -7.55 1.94 27.63
C GLN A 378 -7.93 0.93 28.72
N GLU A 379 -9.21 0.60 28.85
CA GLU A 379 -9.71 -0.39 29.81
C GLU A 379 -9.08 -1.77 29.60
N LYS A 380 -9.01 -2.21 28.33
CA LYS A 380 -8.39 -3.48 27.94
C LYS A 380 -6.88 -3.44 28.16
N LEU A 381 -6.23 -2.34 27.79
CA LEU A 381 -4.79 -2.15 28.02
C LEU A 381 -4.45 -2.25 29.51
N VAL A 382 -5.21 -1.57 30.39
CA VAL A 382 -5.02 -1.64 31.85
C VAL A 382 -5.19 -3.07 32.35
N LYS A 383 -6.24 -3.77 31.91
CA LYS A 383 -6.51 -5.16 32.28
C LYS A 383 -5.35 -6.08 31.88
N ASP A 384 -4.89 -5.98 30.64
CA ASP A 384 -3.83 -6.84 30.09
C ASP A 384 -2.47 -6.53 30.73
N VAL A 385 -2.17 -5.26 31.02
CA VAL A 385 -0.98 -4.87 31.80
C VAL A 385 -1.04 -5.49 33.19
N MET A 386 -2.17 -5.38 33.90
CA MET A 386 -2.34 -5.95 35.24
C MET A 386 -2.21 -7.47 35.26
N ALA A 387 -2.64 -8.16 34.20
CA ALA A 387 -2.46 -9.59 34.06
C ALA A 387 -0.97 -10.00 33.91
N ARG A 388 -0.10 -9.09 33.44
CA ARG A 388 1.34 -9.32 33.29
C ARG A 388 2.16 -8.98 34.54
N VAL A 389 1.57 -8.28 35.51
CA VAL A 389 2.25 -7.90 36.76
C VAL A 389 2.29 -9.08 37.73
N SER A 390 3.49 -9.44 38.21
CA SER A 390 3.65 -10.47 39.24
C SER A 390 3.00 -10.05 40.56
N GLU A 391 2.55 -11.02 41.35
CA GLU A 391 1.86 -10.75 42.64
C GLU A 391 2.66 -9.86 43.59
N SER A 392 4.00 -9.97 43.56
CA SER A 392 4.93 -9.15 44.35
C SER A 392 4.95 -7.68 43.94
N ASP A 393 4.67 -7.38 42.67
CA ASP A 393 4.86 -6.06 42.07
C ASP A 393 3.53 -5.30 41.96
N LYS A 394 2.39 -5.97 42.17
CA LYS A 394 1.04 -5.39 42.07
C LYS A 394 0.84 -4.18 42.97
N GLY A 395 1.43 -4.14 44.17
CA GLY A 395 1.30 -2.99 45.07
C GLY A 395 1.99 -1.72 44.54
N ALA A 396 3.21 -1.85 43.99
CA ALA A 396 3.98 -0.71 43.50
C ALA A 396 3.58 -0.29 42.08
N ILE A 397 3.31 -1.26 41.20
CA ILE A 397 2.88 -1.00 39.81
C ILE A 397 1.41 -0.62 39.76
N GLY A 398 0.55 -1.26 40.56
CA GLY A 398 -0.87 -0.92 40.67
C GLY A 398 -1.08 0.53 41.09
N LYS A 399 -0.31 1.01 42.07
CA LYS A 399 -0.32 2.42 42.46
C LYS A 399 0.10 3.36 41.32
N LYS A 400 1.15 3.03 40.55
CA LYS A 400 1.53 3.82 39.36
C LYS A 400 0.44 3.84 38.28
N ILE A 401 -0.26 2.73 38.09
CA ILE A 401 -1.36 2.61 37.12
C ILE A 401 -2.55 3.47 37.56
N GLU A 402 -2.89 3.45 38.85
CA GLU A 402 -3.91 4.32 39.46
C GLU A 402 -3.52 5.82 39.37
N ASP A 403 -2.23 6.14 39.48
CA ASP A 403 -1.67 7.50 39.39
C ASP A 403 -1.59 8.07 37.94
N GLN A 404 -2.45 7.63 37.01
CA GLN A 404 -2.53 8.08 35.59
C GLN A 404 -1.39 7.66 34.64
N ALA A 405 -0.47 6.76 35.02
CA ALA A 405 0.72 6.47 34.21
C ALA A 405 0.44 5.86 32.81
N LEU A 406 -0.74 5.27 32.58
CA LEU A 406 -1.15 4.75 31.27
C LEU A 406 -1.91 5.76 30.41
N ALA A 407 -2.39 6.87 30.97
CA ALA A 407 -3.16 7.86 30.22
C ALA A 407 -2.31 8.54 29.12
N GLY A 408 -1.03 8.81 29.41
CA GLY A 408 -0.07 9.37 28.43
C GLY A 408 0.61 8.33 27.52
N PHE A 409 0.33 7.03 27.69
CA PHE A 409 0.99 5.99 26.89
C PHE A 409 0.56 6.05 25.43
N SER A 410 -0.73 6.24 25.16
CA SER A 410 -1.26 6.39 23.79
C SER A 410 -0.64 7.59 23.06
N GLU A 411 -0.46 8.72 23.74
CA GLU A 411 0.23 9.90 23.17
C GLU A 411 1.70 9.62 22.87
N THR A 412 2.36 8.83 23.73
CA THR A 412 3.76 8.41 23.51
C THR A 412 3.87 7.55 22.25
N ILE A 413 2.95 6.60 22.05
CA ILE A 413 2.90 5.77 20.84
C ILE A 413 2.58 6.62 19.60
N ALA A 414 1.59 7.51 19.67
CA ALA A 414 1.27 8.41 18.57
C ALA A 414 2.44 9.34 18.20
N LYS A 415 3.22 9.78 19.21
CA LYS A 415 4.46 10.52 18.99
C LYS A 415 5.52 9.65 18.31
N ASP A 416 5.72 8.41 18.73
CA ASP A 416 6.62 7.47 18.08
C ASP A 416 6.27 7.28 16.59
N MET A 417 4.99 7.06 16.28
CA MET A 417 4.50 6.91 14.89
C MET A 417 4.80 8.14 14.02
N ARG A 418 4.59 9.35 14.55
CA ARG A 418 4.96 10.60 13.85
C ARG A 418 6.44 10.67 13.50
N PHE A 419 7.31 10.33 14.45
CA PHE A 419 8.75 10.34 14.19
C PHE A 419 9.14 9.29 13.16
N ARG A 420 8.50 8.12 13.14
CA ARG A 420 8.72 7.12 12.08
C ARG A 420 8.38 7.68 10.71
N ASP A 421 7.23 8.35 10.54
CA ASP A 421 6.88 9.04 9.29
C ASP A 421 7.89 10.12 8.90
N MET A 422 8.38 10.90 9.87
CA MET A 422 9.42 11.90 9.60
C MET A 422 10.71 11.28 9.07
N TYR A 423 11.14 10.15 9.64
CA TYR A 423 12.31 9.41 9.16
C TYR A 423 12.04 8.68 7.84
N ALA A 424 10.83 8.17 7.63
CA ALA A 424 10.41 7.50 6.39
C ALA A 424 10.47 8.43 5.17
N ARG A 425 10.27 9.74 5.36
CA ARG A 425 10.43 10.76 4.32
C ARG A 425 11.86 10.94 3.85
N LEU A 426 12.85 10.54 4.65
CA LEU A 426 14.25 10.51 4.22
C LEU A 426 14.55 9.22 3.47
N ASP A 427 14.12 8.09 4.00
CA ASP A 427 14.19 6.78 3.36
C ASP A 427 13.12 5.87 3.99
N PRO A 428 12.25 5.19 3.21
CA PRO A 428 11.17 4.36 3.74
C PRO A 428 11.63 3.21 4.65
N LEU A 429 12.86 2.72 4.46
CA LEU A 429 13.45 1.63 5.23
C LEU A 429 14.26 2.13 6.44
N LEU A 430 14.40 3.45 6.64
CA LEU A 430 15.08 4.00 7.81
C LEU A 430 14.39 3.69 9.15
N PRO A 431 13.08 3.96 9.35
CA PRO A 431 12.41 3.59 10.58
C PRO A 431 12.26 2.07 10.71
N TYR A 432 12.09 1.58 11.94
CA TYR A 432 11.65 0.21 12.14
C TYR A 432 10.18 0.09 11.67
N ALA A 433 9.84 -0.90 10.84
CA ALA A 433 8.45 -1.19 10.50
C ALA A 433 7.87 -2.16 11.54
N PRO A 434 6.80 -1.78 12.25
CA PRO A 434 6.25 -2.62 13.29
C PRO A 434 5.19 -3.60 12.78
N GLU A 435 5.13 -4.75 13.44
CA GLU A 435 3.99 -5.65 13.39
C GLU A 435 2.86 -5.07 14.27
N PRO A 436 1.58 -5.33 13.96
CA PRO A 436 1.05 -6.25 12.94
C PRO A 436 0.80 -5.60 11.57
N ASN A 437 1.34 -4.40 11.30
CA ASN A 437 1.06 -3.67 10.06
C ASN A 437 2.21 -3.70 9.07
N LEU A 438 2.77 -4.89 8.85
CA LEU A 438 3.84 -5.15 7.89
C LEU A 438 3.32 -6.10 6.81
N PHE A 439 3.43 -5.71 5.54
CA PHE A 439 3.07 -6.52 4.39
C PHE A 439 4.27 -6.64 3.45
N ILE A 440 4.48 -7.84 2.93
CA ILE A 440 5.52 -8.15 1.96
C ILE A 440 4.85 -8.72 0.72
N ASP A 441 5.25 -8.28 -0.47
CA ASP A 441 4.79 -8.87 -1.74
C ASP A 441 4.99 -10.39 -1.67
N ALA A 442 3.91 -11.16 -1.78
CA ALA A 442 3.98 -12.60 -1.59
C ALA A 442 4.69 -13.29 -2.77
N THR A 443 4.64 -12.71 -3.96
CA THR A 443 5.35 -13.23 -5.14
C THR A 443 6.86 -13.09 -4.98
N ALA A 444 7.32 -12.00 -4.35
CA ALA A 444 8.71 -11.78 -3.98
C ALA A 444 9.12 -12.67 -2.79
N ALA A 445 8.29 -12.78 -1.74
CA ALA A 445 8.58 -13.65 -0.60
C ALA A 445 8.67 -15.15 -0.97
N ALA A 446 7.97 -15.56 -2.03
CA ALA A 446 7.99 -16.93 -2.54
C ALA A 446 9.20 -17.23 -3.46
N ARG A 447 10.03 -16.24 -3.79
CA ARG A 447 11.13 -16.35 -4.76
C ARG A 447 12.45 -15.81 -4.17
N PRO A 448 13.60 -16.36 -4.58
CA PRO A 448 14.88 -15.71 -4.30
C PRO A 448 15.03 -14.44 -5.15
N SER A 449 15.84 -13.51 -4.66
CA SER A 449 16.17 -12.28 -5.40
C SER A 449 16.80 -12.60 -6.77
N PRO A 450 16.43 -11.88 -7.86
CA PRO A 450 16.80 -12.28 -9.22
C PRO A 450 18.30 -12.22 -9.53
N VAL A 451 19.06 -11.38 -8.82
CA VAL A 451 20.51 -11.24 -9.03
C VAL A 451 21.31 -11.89 -7.91
N SER A 452 21.03 -11.56 -6.65
CA SER A 452 21.78 -12.09 -5.50
C SER A 452 21.38 -13.52 -5.11
N GLY A 453 20.18 -14.00 -5.49
CA GLY A 453 19.66 -15.31 -5.09
C GLY A 453 19.22 -15.40 -3.63
N GLU A 454 19.30 -14.31 -2.87
CA GLU A 454 18.98 -14.27 -1.45
C GLU A 454 17.45 -14.16 -1.23
N PRO A 455 16.87 -14.88 -0.25
CA PRO A 455 15.45 -14.77 0.06
C PRO A 455 15.12 -13.52 0.90
N LEU A 456 13.85 -13.11 0.87
CA LEU A 456 13.32 -12.15 1.84
C LEU A 456 13.08 -12.86 3.18
N GLU A 457 13.87 -12.53 4.20
CA GLU A 457 13.84 -13.22 5.49
C GLU A 457 14.06 -12.26 6.68
N PHE A 458 13.49 -12.63 7.83
CA PHE A 458 13.76 -12.02 9.12
C PHE A 458 15.12 -12.48 9.67
N GLY A 459 15.81 -11.60 10.40
CA GLY A 459 17.06 -11.94 11.07
C GLY A 459 16.85 -12.46 12.50
N ASP A 460 17.95 -12.78 13.17
CA ASP A 460 17.89 -13.34 14.51
C ASP A 460 17.76 -12.27 15.60
N ASN A 461 17.11 -12.66 16.71
CA ASN A 461 17.04 -11.91 17.96
C ASN A 461 16.52 -10.47 17.76
N GLY A 462 17.02 -9.49 18.53
CA GLY A 462 16.58 -8.08 18.46
C GLY A 462 16.89 -7.34 17.15
N ALA A 463 17.31 -8.04 16.09
CA ALA A 463 17.60 -7.49 14.77
C ALA A 463 16.69 -8.06 13.66
N GLU A 464 15.60 -8.74 14.00
CA GLU A 464 14.64 -9.36 13.04
C GLU A 464 14.34 -8.50 11.81
N TYR A 465 13.70 -7.34 12.00
CA TYR A 465 13.38 -6.44 10.89
C TYR A 465 14.63 -5.78 10.25
N THR A 466 15.77 -5.76 10.94
CA THR A 466 16.99 -5.14 10.38
C THR A 466 17.54 -5.96 9.23
N LEU A 467 17.55 -7.29 9.34
CA LEU A 467 17.93 -8.13 8.20
C LEU A 467 16.89 -8.04 7.08
N LEU A 468 15.60 -8.14 7.42
CA LEU A 468 14.53 -8.05 6.42
C LEU A 468 14.62 -6.75 5.60
N ALA A 469 14.84 -5.60 6.25
CA ALA A 469 15.01 -4.33 5.54
C ALA A 469 16.22 -4.32 4.58
N LYS A 470 17.33 -4.98 4.95
CA LYS A 470 18.48 -5.15 4.05
C LYS A 470 18.14 -6.05 2.86
N ARG A 471 17.39 -7.14 3.11
CA ARG A 471 16.93 -8.05 2.05
C ARG A 471 15.96 -7.36 1.09
N LEU A 472 15.02 -6.57 1.61
CA LEU A 472 14.08 -5.78 0.81
C LEU A 472 14.79 -4.76 -0.08
N ALA A 473 15.75 -4.01 0.47
CA ALA A 473 16.57 -3.09 -0.32
C ALA A 473 17.36 -3.83 -1.42
N GLN A 474 17.95 -5.00 -1.10
CA GLN A 474 18.72 -5.78 -2.07
C GLN A 474 17.82 -6.31 -3.17
N TYR A 475 16.63 -6.80 -2.81
CA TYR A 475 15.64 -7.32 -3.75
C TYR A 475 15.17 -6.21 -4.71
N ALA A 476 14.90 -5.01 -4.19
CA ALA A 476 14.53 -3.85 -5.02
C ALA A 476 15.66 -3.41 -5.97
N ALA A 477 16.91 -3.42 -5.49
CA ALA A 477 18.08 -3.14 -6.32
C ALA A 477 18.24 -4.18 -7.43
N ASP A 478 18.09 -5.47 -7.10
CA ASP A 478 18.22 -6.58 -8.04
C ASP A 478 17.11 -6.56 -9.11
N GLU A 479 15.85 -6.24 -8.75
CA GLU A 479 14.75 -6.09 -9.72
C GLU A 479 15.00 -4.91 -10.68
N LEU A 480 15.47 -3.77 -10.16
CA LEU A 480 15.83 -2.61 -11.01
C LEU A 480 17.00 -2.92 -11.94
N GLU A 481 18.04 -3.57 -11.44
CA GLU A 481 19.20 -3.96 -12.23
C GLU A 481 18.80 -4.94 -13.35
N GLN A 482 17.93 -5.91 -13.06
CA GLN A 482 17.39 -6.82 -14.05
C GLN A 482 16.58 -6.08 -15.12
N TYR A 483 15.68 -5.17 -14.71
CA TYR A 483 14.84 -4.39 -15.63
C TYR A 483 15.68 -3.53 -16.58
N TYR A 484 16.55 -2.68 -16.02
CA TYR A 484 17.37 -1.77 -16.81
C TYR A 484 18.48 -2.47 -17.60
N GLY A 485 18.97 -3.62 -17.13
CA GLY A 485 19.82 -4.49 -17.94
C GLY A 485 19.10 -4.98 -19.21
N GLY A 486 17.81 -5.30 -19.09
CA GLY A 486 16.94 -5.62 -20.24
C GLY A 486 16.70 -4.43 -21.16
N VAL A 487 16.44 -3.23 -20.61
CA VAL A 487 16.29 -1.99 -21.37
C VAL A 487 17.55 -1.67 -22.17
N LEU A 488 18.72 -1.69 -21.52
CA LEU A 488 20.02 -1.47 -22.15
C LEU A 488 20.26 -2.46 -23.30
N SER A 489 19.96 -3.74 -23.08
CA SER A 489 20.12 -4.78 -24.12
C SER A 489 19.24 -4.50 -25.35
N ARG A 490 17.99 -4.08 -25.15
CA ARG A 490 17.07 -3.70 -26.24
C ARG A 490 17.54 -2.46 -26.99
N MET A 491 17.94 -1.40 -26.28
CA MET A 491 18.46 -0.17 -26.90
C MET A 491 19.68 -0.46 -27.78
N ILE A 492 20.60 -1.30 -27.29
CA ILE A 492 21.78 -1.74 -28.04
C ILE A 492 21.36 -2.49 -29.32
N GLU A 493 20.43 -3.44 -29.22
CA GLU A 493 19.95 -4.24 -30.36
C GLU A 493 19.25 -3.37 -31.41
N GLU A 494 18.40 -2.43 -30.99
CA GLU A 494 17.70 -1.50 -31.88
C GLU A 494 18.67 -0.61 -32.67
N ILE A 495 19.69 -0.04 -32.00
CA ILE A 495 20.68 0.82 -32.66
C ILE A 495 21.55 -0.01 -33.62
N GLN A 496 22.01 -1.19 -33.21
CA GLN A 496 22.81 -2.06 -34.07
C GLN A 496 22.03 -2.49 -35.31
N THR A 497 20.74 -2.81 -35.15
CA THR A 497 19.84 -3.16 -36.26
C THR A 497 19.64 -1.99 -37.20
N ALA A 498 19.41 -0.78 -36.68
CA ALA A 498 19.23 0.43 -37.49
C ALA A 498 20.50 0.82 -38.25
N GLN A 499 21.68 0.64 -37.66
CA GLN A 499 22.97 0.98 -38.27
C GLN A 499 23.54 -0.13 -39.17
N GLY A 500 23.07 -1.38 -39.03
CA GLY A 500 23.61 -2.55 -39.73
C GLY A 500 25.05 -2.90 -39.33
N ARG A 501 25.52 -2.44 -38.17
CA ARG A 501 26.86 -2.72 -37.62
C ARG A 501 26.86 -2.76 -36.09
N PRO A 502 27.87 -3.39 -35.45
CA PRO A 502 28.09 -3.24 -34.02
C PRO A 502 28.35 -1.78 -33.63
N LEU A 503 27.96 -1.42 -32.40
CA LEU A 503 28.29 -0.14 -31.77
C LEU A 503 29.81 -0.03 -31.56
N THR A 504 30.32 1.18 -31.68
CA THR A 504 31.65 1.52 -31.16
C THR A 504 31.64 1.57 -29.64
N ASN A 505 32.81 1.57 -29.01
CA ASN A 505 32.91 1.65 -27.55
C ASN A 505 32.27 2.93 -27.00
N GLU A 506 32.45 4.06 -27.69
CA GLU A 506 31.88 5.36 -27.31
C GLU A 506 30.36 5.35 -27.38
N GLU A 507 29.77 4.91 -28.50
CA GLU A 507 28.31 4.78 -28.63
C GLU A 507 27.72 3.82 -27.58
N ALA A 508 28.43 2.74 -27.26
CA ALA A 508 27.98 1.80 -26.23
C ALA A 508 28.07 2.39 -24.82
N GLU A 509 29.04 3.26 -24.52
CA GLU A 509 29.11 4.01 -23.26
C GLU A 509 27.98 5.04 -23.16
N ASP A 510 27.67 5.77 -24.25
CA ASP A 510 26.58 6.76 -24.25
C ASP A 510 25.22 6.09 -23.95
N VAL A 511 24.93 4.97 -24.61
CA VAL A 511 23.68 4.21 -24.36
C VAL A 511 23.65 3.66 -22.93
N ARG A 512 24.80 3.24 -22.39
CA ARG A 512 24.91 2.83 -20.97
C ARG A 512 24.63 4.00 -20.03
N ALA A 513 25.18 5.17 -20.32
CA ALA A 513 25.01 6.37 -19.51
C ALA A 513 23.53 6.78 -19.45
N ASP A 514 22.80 6.70 -20.57
CA ASP A 514 21.36 6.97 -20.62
C ASP A 514 20.56 6.00 -19.75
N ALA A 515 20.80 4.69 -19.89
CA ALA A 515 20.14 3.67 -19.08
C ALA A 515 20.48 3.82 -17.58
N LEU A 516 21.74 4.12 -17.27
CA LEU A 516 22.20 4.36 -15.90
C LEU A 516 21.52 5.59 -15.29
N ALA A 517 21.37 6.68 -16.04
CA ALA A 517 20.72 7.89 -15.56
C ALA A 517 19.26 7.62 -15.16
N GLN A 518 18.52 6.86 -15.97
CA GLN A 518 17.14 6.46 -15.65
C GLN A 518 17.08 5.54 -14.43
N LEU A 519 17.95 4.53 -14.38
CA LEU A 519 18.07 3.64 -13.23
C LEU A 519 18.34 4.41 -11.94
N LEU A 520 19.25 5.38 -11.95
CA LEU A 520 19.57 6.18 -10.78
C LEU A 520 18.41 7.07 -10.33
N VAL A 521 17.63 7.61 -11.26
CA VAL A 521 16.41 8.36 -10.90
C VAL A 521 15.46 7.48 -10.12
N ASP A 522 15.19 6.26 -10.59
CA ASP A 522 14.27 5.34 -9.92
C ASP A 522 14.83 4.82 -8.60
N ALA A 523 16.07 4.34 -8.63
CA ALA A 523 16.76 3.73 -7.50
C ALA A 523 16.91 4.68 -6.31
N GLN A 524 17.07 5.97 -6.58
CA GLN A 524 17.18 6.97 -5.52
C GLN A 524 15.78 7.46 -5.09
N ASN A 525 14.76 7.49 -5.96
CA ASN A 525 13.45 8.08 -5.60
C ASN A 525 12.39 7.08 -5.12
N ASN A 526 12.78 5.89 -4.66
CA ASN A 526 11.84 4.84 -4.23
C ASN A 526 10.82 4.47 -5.35
N ARG A 527 11.27 4.47 -6.60
CA ARG A 527 10.44 4.12 -7.76
C ARG A 527 10.92 2.82 -8.40
N HIS A 528 10.00 2.17 -9.08
CA HIS A 528 10.32 1.01 -9.91
C HIS A 528 9.36 0.96 -11.11
N PRO A 529 9.84 0.85 -12.35
CA PRO A 529 8.99 0.92 -13.54
C PRO A 529 7.81 -0.07 -13.54
N GLN A 530 8.05 -1.29 -13.05
CA GLN A 530 7.04 -2.37 -12.99
C GLN A 530 6.17 -2.37 -11.73
N ARG A 531 6.48 -1.53 -10.72
CA ARG A 531 5.75 -1.49 -9.43
C ARG A 531 5.19 -0.11 -9.06
N ASN A 532 5.56 0.90 -9.84
CA ASN A 532 5.48 2.34 -9.56
C ASN A 532 6.34 2.79 -8.36
N VAL A 533 6.08 2.24 -7.17
CA VAL A 533 6.83 2.50 -5.93
C VAL A 533 7.45 1.22 -5.37
N SER A 534 8.64 1.30 -4.80
CA SER A 534 9.30 0.12 -4.23
C SER A 534 8.79 -0.19 -2.82
N PHE A 535 8.63 0.84 -1.99
CA PHE A 535 8.17 0.73 -0.61
C PHE A 535 7.09 1.76 -0.30
N LEU A 536 6.01 1.35 0.37
CA LEU A 536 4.98 2.24 0.87
C LEU A 536 5.03 2.26 2.41
N THR A 537 5.15 3.45 3.00
CA THR A 537 5.09 3.60 4.46
C THR A 537 4.15 4.72 4.88
N ASP A 538 3.30 4.45 5.86
CA ASP A 538 2.43 5.43 6.49
C ASP A 538 2.12 5.00 7.92
N PHE A 539 2.90 5.49 8.87
CA PHE A 539 2.82 5.10 10.27
C PHE A 539 1.68 5.79 11.03
N GLN A 540 0.99 6.76 10.42
CA GLN A 540 -0.08 7.51 11.09
C GLN A 540 -1.48 7.10 10.61
N ASN A 541 -1.70 7.01 9.31
CA ASN A 541 -3.01 6.74 8.73
C ASN A 541 -3.26 5.23 8.61
N LEU A 542 -2.23 4.46 8.30
CA LEU A 542 -2.29 3.00 8.34
C LEU A 542 -1.93 2.52 9.74
N THR A 543 -2.69 2.91 10.77
CA THR A 543 -2.50 2.37 12.13
C THR A 543 -3.53 1.29 12.42
N VAL A 544 -3.12 0.20 13.08
CA VAL A 544 -4.01 -0.87 13.56
C VAL A 544 -3.82 -1.10 15.06
N GLY A 545 -4.84 -1.60 15.74
CA GLY A 545 -4.75 -1.97 17.15
C GLY A 545 -3.89 -3.21 17.36
N THR A 546 -3.08 -3.23 18.41
CA THR A 546 -2.26 -4.39 18.80
C THR A 546 -2.09 -4.47 20.32
N ASP A 547 -1.69 -5.64 20.83
CA ASP A 547 -1.39 -5.81 22.24
C ASP A 547 -0.07 -5.15 22.69
N LEU A 548 -0.18 -3.88 23.07
CA LEU A 548 0.93 -3.12 23.63
C LEU A 548 1.11 -3.27 25.15
N SER A 549 0.39 -4.19 25.81
CA SER A 549 0.47 -4.33 27.27
C SER A 549 1.88 -4.69 27.76
N ARG A 550 2.68 -5.42 26.97
CA ARG A 550 4.09 -5.65 27.28
C ARG A 550 4.91 -4.36 27.25
N LEU A 551 4.73 -3.53 26.21
CA LEU A 551 5.43 -2.25 26.05
C LEU A 551 5.04 -1.26 27.15
N ALA A 552 3.75 -1.19 27.46
CA ALA A 552 3.23 -0.37 28.54
C ALA A 552 3.78 -0.81 29.90
N HIS A 553 3.83 -2.11 30.17
CA HIS A 553 4.41 -2.67 31.39
C HIS A 553 5.92 -2.38 31.52
N ASP A 554 6.67 -2.51 30.42
CA ASP A 554 8.11 -2.17 30.39
C ASP A 554 8.33 -0.66 30.62
N ALA A 555 7.49 0.20 30.04
CA ALA A 555 7.53 1.65 30.22
C ALA A 555 7.31 2.06 31.69
N LEU A 556 6.40 1.39 32.43
CA LEU A 556 6.16 1.62 33.86
C LEU A 556 7.40 1.32 34.74
N ARG A 557 8.32 0.50 34.22
CA ARG A 557 9.61 0.16 34.83
C ARG A 557 10.78 1.00 34.28
N GLY A 558 10.49 2.02 33.46
CA GLY A 558 11.49 2.91 32.87
C GLY A 558 12.25 2.30 31.69
N LYS A 559 11.75 1.22 31.09
CA LYS A 559 12.32 0.60 29.88
C LYS A 559 11.48 1.00 28.67
N ALA A 560 12.00 1.87 27.82
CA ALA A 560 11.40 2.16 26.52
C ALA A 560 12.03 1.23 25.47
N SER A 561 11.27 0.26 24.96
CA SER A 561 11.68 -0.52 23.79
C SER A 561 11.14 0.12 22.51
N GLN A 562 12.01 0.27 21.51
CA GLN A 562 11.68 0.76 20.17
C GLN A 562 11.23 2.23 20.06
N ASP A 563 11.72 3.12 20.93
CA ASP A 563 11.50 4.56 20.82
C ASP A 563 12.25 5.16 19.62
N HIS A 564 11.54 5.86 18.74
CA HIS A 564 12.04 6.61 17.58
C HIS A 564 11.95 8.12 17.81
N THR A 565 11.57 8.58 19.01
CA THR A 565 11.44 10.01 19.31
C THR A 565 12.80 10.69 19.38
N GLY A 566 13.23 11.22 18.23
CA GLY A 566 14.52 11.86 18.01
C GLY A 566 15.64 10.86 17.73
N LEU A 567 16.88 11.25 18.05
CA LEU A 567 18.08 10.45 17.78
C LEU A 567 18.30 9.32 18.80
N THR A 568 17.38 8.37 18.82
CA THR A 568 17.51 7.17 19.66
C THR A 568 18.54 6.20 19.09
N ASN A 569 18.98 5.24 19.91
CA ASN A 569 19.85 4.16 19.44
C ASN A 569 19.22 3.34 18.29
N VAL A 570 17.89 3.31 18.17
CA VAL A 570 17.21 2.59 17.09
C VAL A 570 17.53 3.26 15.75
N ILE A 571 17.25 4.56 15.63
CA ILE A 571 17.54 5.34 14.41
C ILE A 571 19.02 5.35 14.08
N ILE A 572 19.87 5.58 15.09
CA ILE A 572 21.32 5.63 14.88
C ILE A 572 21.85 4.28 14.37
N ASN A 573 21.43 3.16 14.98
CA ASN A 573 21.91 1.85 14.56
C ASN A 573 21.33 1.42 13.21
N ARG A 574 20.20 1.97 12.76
CA ARG A 574 19.64 1.73 11.42
C ARG A 574 20.27 2.59 10.34
N THR A 575 20.86 3.73 10.71
CA THR A 575 21.58 4.61 9.77
C THR A 575 22.89 3.97 9.27
N PHE A 576 23.58 3.22 10.14
CA PHE A 576 24.89 2.64 9.84
C PHE A 576 24.81 1.11 9.72
N ASN A 577 25.70 0.50 8.92
CA ASN A 577 25.63 -0.93 8.64
C ASN A 577 25.86 -1.81 9.88
N GLU A 578 26.82 -1.42 10.70
CA GLU A 578 27.16 -2.08 11.96
C GLU A 578 27.38 -1.04 13.08
N ARG A 579 27.42 -1.51 14.33
CA ARG A 579 27.66 -0.63 15.49
C ARG A 579 29.04 0.05 15.45
N SER A 580 30.04 -0.56 14.81
CA SER A 580 31.38 -0.01 14.63
C SER A 580 31.38 1.16 13.63
N ASP A 581 30.52 1.09 12.60
CA ASP A 581 30.42 2.07 11.53
C ASP A 581 29.91 3.45 12.00
N LYS A 582 29.30 3.57 13.19
CA LYS A 582 28.94 4.89 13.74
C LYS A 582 30.08 5.60 14.47
N SER A 583 31.23 4.93 14.66
CA SER A 583 32.35 5.47 15.45
C SER A 583 32.83 6.81 14.90
N GLY A 584 33.01 7.79 15.79
CA GLY A 584 33.42 9.16 15.43
C GLY A 584 32.30 10.09 14.99
N THR A 585 31.07 9.59 14.79
CA THR A 585 29.92 10.45 14.51
C THR A 585 29.42 11.17 15.76
N LYS A 586 28.98 12.42 15.61
CA LYS A 586 28.48 13.29 16.68
C LYS A 586 27.08 13.82 16.34
N LEU A 587 26.18 12.93 15.95
CA LEU A 587 24.82 13.27 15.50
C LEU A 587 24.05 14.09 16.55
N ALA A 588 24.14 13.71 17.83
CA ALA A 588 23.53 14.49 18.92
C ALA A 588 24.07 15.93 19.00
N THR A 589 25.38 16.13 18.84
CA THR A 589 25.98 17.47 18.82
C THR A 589 25.47 18.30 17.65
N ILE A 590 25.26 17.69 16.49
CA ILE A 590 24.70 18.36 15.31
C ILE A 590 23.26 18.77 15.59
N ARG A 591 22.44 17.85 16.10
CA ARG A 591 21.06 18.12 16.51
C ARG A 591 20.96 19.27 17.51
N ASP A 592 21.79 19.29 18.54
CA ASP A 592 21.74 20.29 19.60
C ASP A 592 22.28 21.66 19.16
N ARG A 593 23.10 21.69 18.11
CA ARG A 593 23.61 22.93 17.49
C ARG A 593 22.70 23.48 16.42
N PHE A 594 21.94 22.63 15.73
CA PHE A 594 21.10 23.06 14.61
C PHE A 594 20.12 24.18 15.01
N PRO A 595 19.37 24.11 16.14
CA PRO A 595 18.56 25.23 16.61
C PRO A 595 19.36 26.51 16.87
N LYS A 596 20.66 26.42 17.16
CA LYS A 596 21.53 27.57 17.46
C LYS A 596 22.26 28.11 16.23
N ALA A 597 22.12 27.47 15.07
CA ALA A 597 22.70 27.94 13.82
C ALA A 597 21.98 29.22 13.32
N THR A 598 22.64 29.98 12.45
CA THR A 598 22.01 31.14 11.83
C THR A 598 20.85 30.72 10.93
N LYS A 599 19.93 31.64 10.63
CA LYS A 599 18.78 31.35 9.77
C LYS A 599 19.18 30.86 8.37
N ALA A 600 20.17 31.51 7.76
CA ALA A 600 20.70 31.10 6.47
C ALA A 600 21.28 29.68 6.52
N GLU A 601 22.00 29.35 7.59
CA GLU A 601 22.50 28.00 7.84
C GLU A 601 21.35 26.97 8.03
N GLN A 602 20.32 27.30 8.79
CA GLN A 602 19.16 26.41 8.96
C GLN A 602 18.37 26.20 7.68
N GLU A 603 18.18 27.25 6.88
CA GLU A 603 17.52 27.17 5.57
C GLU A 603 18.34 26.37 4.56
N GLU A 604 19.66 26.55 4.54
CA GLU A 604 20.58 25.83 3.66
C GLU A 604 20.70 24.35 4.03
N TYR A 605 20.83 24.03 5.33
CA TYR A 605 21.01 22.65 5.80
C TYR A 605 19.69 21.94 6.07
N GLY A 606 18.58 22.67 6.19
CA GLY A 606 17.22 22.15 6.27
C GLY A 606 16.57 21.93 4.90
N ARG A 607 17.26 22.28 3.79
CA ARG A 607 16.80 21.90 2.45
C ARG A 607 16.61 20.39 2.39
N ARG A 608 15.51 19.98 1.75
CA ARG A 608 15.13 18.58 1.69
C ARG A 608 16.21 17.78 0.97
N PHE A 609 16.51 16.58 1.47
CA PHE A 609 17.29 15.61 0.71
C PHE A 609 16.49 15.26 -0.54
N ILE A 610 17.03 15.59 -1.72
CA ILE A 610 16.43 15.27 -3.00
C ILE A 610 17.29 14.19 -3.63
N HIS A 611 16.68 13.03 -3.84
CA HIS A 611 17.25 11.93 -4.57
C HIS A 611 17.28 12.25 -6.08
N GLY A 612 18.35 11.88 -6.79
CA GLY A 612 18.39 11.96 -8.26
C GLY A 612 18.55 13.35 -8.90
N SER A 613 18.94 14.41 -8.19
CA SER A 613 19.11 15.75 -8.79
C SER A 613 20.31 15.89 -9.75
N GLY A 614 20.97 14.80 -10.11
CA GLY A 614 22.30 14.84 -10.71
C GLY A 614 23.32 15.37 -9.71
N TYR A 615 24.52 14.81 -9.75
CA TYR A 615 25.63 15.24 -8.91
C TYR A 615 26.05 16.71 -9.19
N GLU A 616 25.59 17.29 -10.30
CA GLU A 616 25.97 18.62 -10.77
C GLU A 616 25.20 19.79 -10.11
N ALA A 617 24.04 19.55 -9.48
CA ALA A 617 23.26 20.64 -8.87
C ALA A 617 23.62 20.96 -7.40
N PHE A 618 24.51 20.19 -6.77
CA PHE A 618 24.87 20.37 -5.34
C PHE A 618 26.32 20.76 -5.06
N GLU A 619 27.16 20.90 -6.09
CA GLU A 619 28.47 21.56 -5.96
C GLU A 619 28.34 23.07 -6.20
N MET A 620 28.18 23.85 -5.12
CA MET A 620 29.08 25.00 -4.84
C MET A 620 28.78 25.76 -3.54
N GLU A 621 27.60 25.65 -2.93
CA GLU A 621 27.30 26.41 -1.69
C GLU A 621 27.41 25.56 -0.40
N SER A 622 26.92 24.32 -0.40
CA SER A 622 26.83 23.48 0.81
C SER A 622 28.14 22.84 1.29
N GLN A 623 29.19 22.84 0.46
CA GLN A 623 30.45 22.17 0.78
C GLN A 623 31.11 22.73 2.04
N ASN A 624 30.96 24.02 2.36
CA ASN A 624 31.67 24.60 3.50
C ASN A 624 31.18 24.04 4.84
N TYR A 625 29.88 23.85 5.01
CA TYR A 625 29.34 23.28 6.24
C TYR A 625 29.64 21.81 6.39
N PHE A 626 29.39 21.04 5.33
CA PHE A 626 29.66 19.62 5.34
C PHE A 626 31.16 19.34 5.46
N LYS A 627 32.03 20.15 4.86
CA LYS A 627 33.49 20.08 5.06
C LYS A 627 33.90 20.42 6.51
N LYS A 628 33.30 21.44 7.12
CA LYS A 628 33.51 21.80 8.54
C LYS A 628 33.06 20.68 9.50
N HIS A 629 31.94 20.03 9.18
CA HIS A 629 31.33 18.99 10.02
C HIS A 629 31.64 17.56 9.56
N ASN A 630 32.45 17.37 8.51
CA ASN A 630 32.81 16.05 7.97
C ASN A 630 33.50 15.18 9.04
N THR A 631 34.26 15.82 9.94
CA THR A 631 34.90 15.16 11.08
C THR A 631 33.89 14.73 12.16
N MET A 632 32.70 15.34 12.20
CA MET A 632 31.59 15.03 13.11
C MET A 632 30.56 14.08 12.49
N LEU A 633 30.47 14.02 11.17
CA LEU A 633 29.58 13.11 10.43
C LEU A 633 30.29 11.87 9.92
N GLY A 634 31.63 11.87 10.00
CA GLY A 634 32.45 10.77 9.58
C GLY A 634 32.70 10.77 8.06
N GLY A 635 33.97 10.66 7.66
CA GLY A 635 34.35 10.67 6.25
C GLY A 635 33.81 9.46 5.46
N LEU A 636 33.79 9.58 4.13
CA LEU A 636 33.26 8.58 3.19
C LEU A 636 33.76 7.14 3.46
N LYS A 637 35.02 6.96 3.89
CA LYS A 637 35.67 5.64 4.05
C LYS A 637 35.43 4.89 5.37
N ARG A 638 34.96 5.54 6.46
CA ARG A 638 34.91 4.88 7.79
C ARG A 638 33.50 4.55 8.28
N GLN A 639 32.50 5.35 7.91
CA GLN A 639 31.14 5.20 8.41
C GLN A 639 30.24 4.65 7.30
N ARG A 640 30.15 3.32 7.15
CA ARG A 640 29.31 2.73 6.10
C ARG A 640 27.83 2.89 6.45
N LEU A 641 27.04 3.39 5.50
CA LEU A 641 25.58 3.41 5.64
C LEU A 641 25.04 1.98 5.70
N SER A 642 23.89 1.82 6.34
CA SER A 642 23.20 0.54 6.34
C SER A 642 22.90 0.07 4.93
N GLN A 643 23.08 -1.22 4.69
CA GLN A 643 22.63 -1.86 3.44
C GLN A 643 21.10 -1.78 3.26
N ALA A 644 20.31 -1.40 4.27
CA ALA A 644 18.89 -1.10 4.03
C ALA A 644 18.70 0.25 3.31
N LEU A 645 19.71 1.12 3.30
CA LEU A 645 19.63 2.51 2.82
C LEU A 645 20.55 2.76 1.62
N SER A 646 21.59 1.94 1.43
CA SER A 646 22.62 2.15 0.41
C SER A 646 23.18 0.81 -0.02
N ILE A 647 22.76 0.34 -1.19
CA ILE A 647 23.20 -0.96 -1.76
C ILE A 647 23.95 -0.72 -3.06
N PRO A 648 25.17 -1.25 -3.22
CA PRO A 648 25.83 -1.23 -4.52
C PRO A 648 25.09 -2.15 -5.49
N PHE A 649 24.87 -1.69 -6.72
CA PHE A 649 24.53 -2.57 -7.83
C PHE A 649 25.67 -3.54 -8.12
N SER A 650 25.39 -4.62 -8.85
CA SER A 650 26.35 -5.71 -9.01
C SER A 650 27.68 -5.24 -9.64
N GLY A 651 28.79 -5.64 -9.04
CA GLY A 651 30.13 -5.14 -9.42
C GLY A 651 30.63 -5.62 -10.78
N ALA A 652 29.98 -6.62 -11.38
CA ALA A 652 30.33 -7.20 -12.68
C ALA A 652 29.40 -6.74 -13.82
N GLY A 653 28.40 -5.91 -13.51
CA GLY A 653 27.36 -5.47 -14.45
C GLY A 653 27.59 -4.08 -15.04
N SER A 654 26.71 -3.68 -15.97
CA SER A 654 26.72 -2.38 -16.66
C SER A 654 26.51 -1.16 -15.75
N PHE A 655 26.14 -1.38 -14.48
CA PHE A 655 25.84 -0.34 -13.49
C PHE A 655 26.81 -0.39 -12.30
N SER A 656 27.96 -1.04 -12.46
CA SER A 656 28.99 -1.16 -11.43
C SER A 656 29.46 0.22 -10.93
N GLY A 657 29.56 0.38 -9.61
CA GLY A 657 29.95 1.64 -8.97
C GLY A 657 28.79 2.58 -8.64
N SER A 658 27.56 2.21 -8.99
CA SER A 658 26.33 2.92 -8.64
C SER A 658 25.58 2.25 -7.48
N TYR A 659 24.61 2.95 -6.90
CA TYR A 659 23.93 2.52 -5.68
C TYR A 659 22.41 2.69 -5.75
N PHE A 660 21.69 1.73 -5.18
CA PHE A 660 20.28 1.84 -4.81
C PHE A 660 20.11 2.56 -3.47
N GLY A 661 19.11 3.44 -3.38
CA GLY A 661 18.86 4.30 -2.23
C GLY A 661 19.83 5.49 -2.17
N VAL A 662 20.43 5.72 -1.00
CA VAL A 662 21.37 6.81 -0.75
C VAL A 662 22.73 6.50 -1.38
N ASP A 663 23.17 7.35 -2.31
CA ASP A 663 24.53 7.28 -2.83
C ASP A 663 25.54 7.57 -1.70
N PRO A 664 26.60 6.77 -1.51
CA PRO A 664 27.62 7.02 -0.50
C PRO A 664 28.21 8.43 -0.55
N ALA A 665 28.28 9.06 -1.71
CA ALA A 665 28.64 10.47 -1.88
C ALA A 665 27.77 11.44 -1.09
N GLN A 666 26.48 11.14 -1.00
CA GLN A 666 25.46 11.95 -0.34
C GLN A 666 25.35 11.64 1.17
N LYS A 667 26.11 10.66 1.66
CA LYS A 667 26.07 10.21 3.05
C LYS A 667 26.16 11.33 4.07
N THR A 668 27.07 12.29 3.89
CA THR A 668 27.24 13.39 4.85
C THR A 668 25.98 14.25 4.94
N PHE A 669 25.31 14.49 3.81
CA PHE A 669 24.04 15.21 3.78
C PHE A 669 22.93 14.37 4.43
N PHE A 670 22.79 13.11 4.03
CA PHE A 670 21.78 12.21 4.56
C PHE A 670 21.88 12.07 6.09
N THR A 671 23.08 11.80 6.60
CA THR A 671 23.34 11.67 8.06
C THR A 671 23.10 12.98 8.81
N HIS A 672 23.32 14.14 8.18
CA HIS A 672 22.93 15.42 8.76
C HIS A 672 21.41 15.55 8.86
N GLN A 673 20.65 15.22 7.80
CA GLN A 673 19.19 15.22 7.82
C GLN A 673 18.65 14.31 8.93
N VAL A 674 19.16 13.10 9.03
CA VAL A 674 18.83 12.17 10.13
C VAL A 674 19.11 12.83 11.49
N ALA A 675 20.25 13.53 11.64
CA ALA A 675 20.63 14.20 12.87
C ALA A 675 19.64 15.30 13.28
N ILE A 676 19.19 16.12 12.33
CA ILE A 676 18.32 17.27 12.61
C ILE A 676 16.83 16.91 12.62
N GLN A 677 16.46 15.69 12.24
CA GLN A 677 15.06 15.27 12.30
C GLN A 677 14.51 15.33 13.72
N GLY A 678 13.37 16.03 13.85
CA GLY A 678 12.74 16.32 15.14
C GLY A 678 13.59 17.16 16.09
N ALA A 679 14.66 17.82 15.62
CA ALA A 679 15.27 18.92 16.34
C ALA A 679 14.23 20.04 16.46
N ARG A 680 13.67 20.20 17.65
CA ARG A 680 12.73 21.29 17.91
C ARG A 680 13.47 22.61 17.71
N ILE A 681 13.06 23.35 16.69
CA ILE A 681 13.24 24.80 16.69
C ILE A 681 12.49 25.28 17.94
N GLY A 682 13.17 26.00 18.83
CA GLY A 682 12.54 26.49 20.06
C GLY A 682 11.31 27.35 19.73
N PRO A 683 10.32 27.49 20.62
CA PRO A 683 9.10 28.22 20.29
C PRO A 683 9.36 29.66 19.82
N GLU A 684 10.35 30.32 20.41
CA GLU A 684 10.81 31.66 19.99
C GLU A 684 11.40 31.68 18.58
N GLN A 685 12.18 30.65 18.23
CA GLN A 685 12.82 30.53 16.92
C GLN A 685 11.81 30.13 15.83
N LEU A 686 10.82 29.31 16.19
CA LEU A 686 9.70 28.96 15.31
C LEU A 686 8.91 30.23 15.00
N HIS A 687 8.61 31.03 16.03
CA HIS A 687 7.94 32.31 15.83
C HIS A 687 8.76 33.27 14.94
N GLU A 688 10.08 33.38 15.13
CA GLU A 688 10.93 34.20 14.25
C GLU A 688 10.94 33.71 12.80
N SER A 689 10.87 32.39 12.55
CA SER A 689 10.74 31.85 11.20
C SER A 689 9.42 32.27 10.54
N VAL A 690 8.33 32.27 11.29
CA VAL A 690 7.00 32.73 10.85
C VAL A 690 7.01 34.23 10.58
N LEU A 691 7.65 35.03 11.45
CA LEU A 691 7.83 36.47 11.22
C LEU A 691 8.66 36.74 9.96
N ALA A 692 9.70 35.95 9.71
CA ALA A 692 10.52 36.09 8.53
C ALA A 692 9.78 35.71 7.25
N GLU A 693 8.91 34.71 7.31
CA GLU A 693 8.05 34.34 6.19
C GLU A 693 7.02 35.44 5.89
N ALA A 694 6.40 36.01 6.93
CA ALA A 694 5.53 37.17 6.79
C ALA A 694 6.25 38.38 6.15
N ARG A 695 7.51 38.63 6.55
CA ARG A 695 8.38 39.65 5.93
C ARG A 695 8.68 39.34 4.45
N ARG A 696 9.01 38.09 4.13
CA ARG A 696 9.34 37.66 2.77
C ARG A 696 8.20 37.93 1.80
N ILE A 697 6.96 37.68 2.23
CA ILE A 697 5.78 37.86 1.39
C ILE A 697 5.12 39.24 1.56
N HIS A 698 5.69 40.12 2.40
CA HIS A 698 5.16 41.44 2.75
C HIS A 698 3.81 41.42 3.50
N ALA A 699 3.45 40.30 4.12
CA ALA A 699 2.25 40.21 4.96
C ALA A 699 2.39 41.03 6.26
N ASP A 700 3.60 41.22 6.75
CA ASP A 700 3.90 41.96 7.98
C ASP A 700 3.66 43.48 7.88
N GLU A 701 3.58 44.02 6.66
CA GLU A 701 3.20 45.41 6.37
C GLU A 701 1.72 45.68 6.68
N ALA A 702 0.87 44.67 6.45
CA ALA A 702 -0.58 44.75 6.66
C ALA A 702 -1.04 44.11 7.97
N PHE A 703 -0.31 43.11 8.47
CA PHE A 703 -0.66 42.36 9.67
C PHE A 703 0.49 42.37 10.68
N MET A 704 0.17 42.58 11.95
CA MET A 704 1.03 42.19 13.06
C MET A 704 0.82 40.69 13.29
N ILE A 705 1.86 39.90 13.07
CA ILE A 705 1.82 38.46 13.29
C ILE A 705 2.13 38.18 14.76
N GLY A 706 1.18 37.57 15.47
CA GLY A 706 1.32 37.21 16.87
C GLY A 706 1.90 35.82 17.08
N TYR A 707 2.29 35.55 18.31
CA TYR A 707 2.87 34.26 18.71
C TYR A 707 1.79 33.19 18.92
N ALA A 708 2.00 32.00 18.37
CA ALA A 708 1.35 30.75 18.76
C ALA A 708 2.42 29.68 19.00
N ASP A 709 2.31 28.95 20.11
CA ASP A 709 3.19 27.79 20.32
C ASP A 709 2.77 26.70 19.32
N GLY A 710 3.73 26.21 18.55
CA GLY A 710 3.52 25.14 17.57
C GLY A 710 4.23 23.86 17.90
N THR A 711 4.79 23.74 19.11
CA THR A 711 5.58 22.57 19.51
C THR A 711 4.74 21.35 19.89
N ASP A 712 3.42 21.51 19.95
CA ASP A 712 2.41 20.51 20.32
C ASP A 712 1.31 20.30 19.25
N ASP A 713 1.52 20.79 18.02
CA ASP A 713 0.58 20.73 16.90
C ASP A 713 -0.76 21.48 17.12
N ASN A 714 -0.90 22.26 18.19
CA ASN A 714 -2.11 23.04 18.49
C ASN A 714 -2.07 24.49 17.99
N CYS A 715 -1.05 24.84 17.20
CA CYS A 715 -0.84 26.20 16.72
C CYS A 715 -2.07 26.82 16.03
N LEU A 716 -2.87 26.04 15.30
CA LEU A 716 -4.12 26.54 14.70
C LEU A 716 -5.16 26.90 15.76
N LEU A 717 -5.43 26.02 16.73
CA LEU A 717 -6.39 26.29 17.82
C LEU A 717 -5.98 27.54 18.59
N ILE A 718 -4.71 27.60 18.99
CA ILE A 718 -4.15 28.74 19.71
C ILE A 718 -4.29 30.02 18.87
N SER A 719 -3.99 29.96 17.58
CA SER A 719 -4.06 31.11 16.67
C SER A 719 -5.49 31.61 16.48
N VAL A 720 -6.44 30.72 16.22
CA VAL A 720 -7.85 31.08 16.00
C VAL A 720 -8.45 31.74 17.25
N PHE A 721 -8.24 31.13 18.42
CA PHE A 721 -8.76 31.68 19.68
C PHE A 721 -8.06 32.99 20.07
N LYS A 722 -6.76 33.09 19.85
CA LYS A 722 -6.00 34.32 20.11
C LYS A 722 -6.38 35.46 19.18
N ALA A 723 -6.66 35.17 17.91
CA ALA A 723 -7.19 36.17 16.97
C ALA A 723 -8.58 36.70 17.39
N ALA A 724 -9.40 35.86 18.02
CA ALA A 724 -10.69 36.26 18.60
C ALA A 724 -10.58 37.03 19.93
N GLY A 725 -9.38 37.11 20.53
CA GLY A 725 -9.12 37.77 21.81
C GLY A 725 -9.19 36.85 23.02
N LEU A 726 -9.22 35.54 22.82
CA LEU A 726 -9.17 34.53 23.89
C LEU A 726 -7.74 33.99 24.03
N GLN A 727 -7.31 33.67 25.25
CA GLN A 727 -6.07 32.93 25.47
C GLN A 727 -6.39 31.48 25.78
N LEU A 728 -5.77 30.57 25.02
CA LEU A 728 -5.72 29.15 25.34
C LEU A 728 -4.32 28.82 25.87
N ASN A 729 -4.25 28.18 27.03
CA ASN A 729 -3.02 27.51 27.43
C ASN A 729 -2.92 26.11 26.76
N ALA A 730 -1.75 25.48 26.83
CA ALA A 730 -1.50 24.19 26.17
C ALA A 730 -2.47 23.09 26.61
N SER A 731 -2.86 23.05 27.89
CA SER A 731 -3.81 22.05 28.41
C SER A 731 -5.21 22.27 27.83
N GLU A 732 -5.68 23.52 27.78
CA GLU A 732 -6.99 23.85 27.20
C GLU A 732 -7.05 23.61 25.69
N ALA A 733 -5.97 23.92 24.97
CA ALA A 733 -5.86 23.64 23.55
C ALA A 733 -5.90 22.12 23.30
N GLN A 734 -5.21 21.34 24.13
CA GLN A 734 -5.22 19.89 24.04
C GLN A 734 -6.60 19.28 24.36
N GLN A 735 -7.31 19.79 25.37
CA GLN A 735 -8.68 19.34 25.69
C GLN A 735 -9.65 19.63 24.55
N LEU A 736 -9.57 20.81 23.95
CA LEU A 736 -10.36 21.16 22.77
C LEU A 736 -10.02 20.24 21.60
N ARG A 737 -8.75 19.92 21.40
CA ARG A 737 -8.33 18.96 20.39
C ARG A 737 -8.93 17.58 20.63
N THR A 738 -8.88 17.06 21.85
CA THR A 738 -9.51 15.78 22.21
C THR A 738 -10.99 15.78 21.85
N GLN A 739 -11.72 16.87 22.15
CA GLN A 739 -13.13 16.99 21.78
C GLN A 739 -13.32 16.96 20.25
N LEU A 740 -12.51 17.68 19.48
CA LEU A 740 -12.60 17.69 18.02
C LEU A 740 -12.27 16.32 17.40
N VAL A 741 -11.44 15.53 18.07
CA VAL A 741 -11.12 14.14 17.68
C VAL A 741 -12.29 13.21 17.94
N GLU A 742 -12.96 13.34 19.09
CA GLU A 742 -14.19 12.62 19.42
C GLU A 742 -15.32 12.97 18.42
N GLU A 743 -15.37 14.22 17.99
CA GLU A 743 -16.29 14.71 16.94
C GLU A 743 -15.86 14.32 15.52
N ARG A 744 -14.72 13.62 15.36
CA ARG A 744 -14.13 13.16 14.09
C ARG A 744 -13.80 14.30 13.10
N LEU A 745 -13.50 15.48 13.61
CA LEU A 745 -13.17 16.66 12.81
C LEU A 745 -11.66 16.83 12.58
N CYS A 746 -10.84 16.16 13.39
CA CYS A 746 -9.38 16.14 13.20
C CYS A 746 -8.74 14.87 13.79
N ALA A 747 -7.50 14.60 13.38
CA ALA A 747 -6.68 13.54 13.97
C ALA A 747 -6.21 13.91 15.39
N PRO A 748 -6.00 12.93 16.29
CA PRO A 748 -5.54 13.15 17.66
C PRO A 748 -4.23 13.94 17.74
N VAL A 749 -3.40 13.84 16.70
CA VAL A 749 -2.16 14.60 16.59
C VAL A 749 -1.87 14.96 15.12
N GLY A 750 -1.02 15.97 14.87
CA GLY A 750 -0.72 16.47 13.51
C GLY A 750 -1.40 17.80 13.17
N TYR A 751 -1.17 18.31 11.96
CA TYR A 751 -1.71 19.59 11.53
C TYR A 751 -3.23 19.55 11.44
N LEU A 752 -3.87 20.60 11.93
CA LEU A 752 -5.29 20.82 11.70
C LEU A 752 -5.47 21.44 10.31
N ASP A 753 -6.22 20.75 9.45
CA ASP A 753 -6.50 21.23 8.11
C ASP A 753 -7.58 22.30 8.14
N LEU A 754 -7.15 23.56 8.05
CA LEU A 754 -8.06 24.69 8.03
C LEU A 754 -8.97 24.70 6.79
N ASN A 755 -8.65 23.96 5.73
CA ASN A 755 -9.51 23.83 4.56
C ASN A 755 -10.67 22.85 4.77
N ASN A 756 -10.67 22.06 5.86
CA ASN A 756 -11.81 21.23 6.23
C ASN A 756 -12.97 22.14 6.68
N PRO A 757 -14.07 22.24 5.92
CA PRO A 757 -15.16 23.18 6.21
C PRO A 757 -15.89 22.82 7.52
N ALA A 758 -15.97 21.53 7.87
CA ALA A 758 -16.62 21.09 9.10
C ALA A 758 -15.80 21.47 10.34
N LEU A 759 -14.47 21.34 10.25
CA LEU A 759 -13.57 21.78 11.31
C LEU A 759 -13.62 23.32 11.47
N ALA A 760 -13.53 24.06 10.36
CA ALA A 760 -13.57 25.52 10.39
C ALA A 760 -14.90 26.05 10.98
N ALA A 761 -16.04 25.47 10.60
CA ALA A 761 -17.35 25.81 11.15
C ALA A 761 -17.43 25.50 12.65
N ARG A 762 -16.89 24.35 13.09
CA ARG A 762 -16.88 23.98 14.51
C ARG A 762 -16.04 24.92 15.36
N LEU A 763 -14.89 25.36 14.85
CA LEU A 763 -14.05 26.34 15.54
C LEU A 763 -14.78 27.67 15.75
N LEU A 764 -15.52 28.15 14.75
CA LEU A 764 -16.35 29.35 14.88
C LEU A 764 -17.48 29.16 15.89
N GLU A 765 -18.11 27.99 15.91
CA GLU A 765 -19.14 27.68 16.90
C GLU A 765 -18.58 27.69 18.33
N LEU A 766 -17.40 27.09 18.55
CA LEU A 766 -16.73 27.10 19.85
C LEU A 766 -16.36 28.53 20.29
N LEU A 767 -15.91 29.38 19.37
CA LEU A 767 -15.68 30.80 19.66
C LEU A 767 -16.97 31.51 20.05
N ARG A 768 -18.07 31.28 19.32
CA ARG A 768 -19.38 31.86 19.61
C ARG A 768 -19.90 31.42 20.98
N GLN A 769 -19.74 30.15 21.33
CA GLN A 769 -20.12 29.63 22.66
C GLN A 769 -19.36 30.32 23.79
N ARG A 770 -18.08 30.66 23.58
CA ARG A 770 -17.24 31.30 24.61
C ARG A 770 -17.37 32.82 24.68
N THR A 771 -17.66 33.48 23.56
CA THR A 771 -17.64 34.95 23.46
C THR A 771 -19.04 35.56 23.32
N GLY A 772 -20.02 34.79 22.84
CA GLY A 772 -21.33 35.29 22.40
C GLY A 772 -21.28 36.06 21.08
N GLU A 773 -20.12 36.20 20.45
CA GLU A 773 -19.92 36.92 19.19
C GLU A 773 -19.86 35.95 18.00
N SER A 774 -20.22 36.44 16.82
CA SER A 774 -20.11 35.70 15.57
C SER A 774 -18.93 36.20 14.74
N PHE A 775 -18.19 35.28 14.11
CA PHE A 775 -16.90 35.56 13.49
C PHE A 775 -16.82 35.10 12.03
N THR A 776 -15.99 35.77 11.24
CA THR A 776 -15.49 35.27 9.95
C THR A 776 -14.01 35.00 10.05
N LEU A 777 -13.60 33.78 9.73
CA LEU A 777 -12.20 33.34 9.73
C LEU A 777 -11.58 33.51 8.35
N TYR A 778 -10.46 34.22 8.30
CA TYR A 778 -9.65 34.44 7.12
C TYR A 778 -8.27 33.80 7.27
N SER A 779 -7.77 33.21 6.19
CA SER A 779 -6.40 32.70 6.09
C SER A 779 -5.53 33.68 5.30
N VAL A 780 -4.42 34.11 5.88
CA VAL A 780 -3.36 34.87 5.22
C VAL A 780 -2.25 33.89 4.83
N HIS A 781 -1.93 33.80 3.55
CA HIS A 781 -1.03 32.77 3.01
C HIS A 781 -0.26 33.30 1.79
N GLU A 782 0.82 32.63 1.40
CA GLU A 782 1.54 32.95 0.15
C GLU A 782 0.68 32.67 -1.08
N VAL A 783 0.76 33.54 -2.09
CA VAL A 783 0.22 33.30 -3.44
C VAL A 783 1.34 33.39 -4.48
N PRO A 784 1.28 32.58 -5.56
CA PRO A 784 2.27 32.66 -6.64
C PRO A 784 2.34 34.08 -7.23
N ALA A 785 3.54 34.63 -7.31
CA ALA A 785 3.74 36.01 -7.75
C ALA A 785 3.41 36.18 -9.26
N SER A 786 2.24 36.70 -9.60
CA SER A 786 1.98 37.29 -10.91
C SER A 786 2.47 38.74 -10.89
N GLN A 787 3.63 39.00 -11.51
CA GLN A 787 4.26 40.32 -11.73
C GLN A 787 3.67 41.52 -10.95
N GLY A 788 4.20 41.76 -9.73
CA GLY A 788 4.13 43.08 -9.07
C GLY A 788 3.24 43.20 -7.83
N SER A 789 3.91 43.21 -6.67
CA SER A 789 3.64 44.00 -5.46
C SER A 789 2.81 43.51 -4.26
N THR A 790 2.41 42.24 -4.15
CA THR A 790 2.25 41.53 -2.85
C THR A 790 2.21 40.03 -3.11
N ALA A 791 3.03 39.24 -2.42
CA ALA A 791 3.09 37.78 -2.59
C ALA A 791 2.20 37.04 -1.57
N TYR A 792 1.22 37.71 -0.96
CA TYR A 792 0.27 37.10 -0.02
C TYR A 792 -1.19 37.31 -0.45
N GLY A 793 -2.01 36.29 -0.19
CA GLY A 793 -3.45 36.28 -0.37
C GLY A 793 -4.17 36.27 0.98
N VAL A 794 -5.39 36.81 1.01
CA VAL A 794 -6.31 36.70 2.15
C VAL A 794 -7.59 36.05 1.66
N THR A 795 -7.81 34.79 2.04
CA THR A 795 -8.99 34.02 1.64
C THR A 795 -9.94 33.83 2.81
N PRO A 796 -11.26 33.97 2.61
CA PRO A 796 -12.24 33.56 3.60
C PRO A 796 -12.22 32.02 3.70
N VAL A 797 -12.20 31.50 4.92
CA VAL A 797 -12.24 30.05 5.21
C VAL A 797 -13.66 29.63 5.56
N ALA A 798 -14.25 30.31 6.56
CA ALA A 798 -15.59 30.06 7.05
C ALA A 798 -16.14 31.32 7.74
N GLY A 799 -17.47 31.45 7.86
CA GLY A 799 -18.11 32.54 8.60
C GLY A 799 -19.54 32.21 9.00
N ASP A 800 -19.97 32.76 10.12
CA ASP A 800 -21.38 32.78 10.54
C ASP A 800 -22.25 33.70 9.62
N GLU A 801 -23.57 33.70 9.76
CA GLU A 801 -24.44 34.65 9.04
C GLU A 801 -24.53 36.00 9.78
N GLY A 802 -24.24 37.14 9.13
CA GLY A 802 -24.47 38.49 9.67
C GLY A 802 -23.29 39.48 9.60
N ASN A 803 -23.34 40.58 10.36
CA ASN A 803 -22.26 41.58 10.44
C ASN A 803 -21.18 41.10 11.43
N LEU A 804 -20.24 40.30 10.90
CA LEU A 804 -19.32 39.51 11.71
C LEU A 804 -17.99 40.20 12.01
N ARG A 805 -17.43 39.88 13.17
CA ARG A 805 -16.07 40.26 13.52
C ARG A 805 -15.08 39.37 12.75
N LYS A 806 -14.15 40.00 12.02
CA LYS A 806 -13.15 39.29 11.22
C LYS A 806 -11.95 38.90 12.07
N ILE A 807 -11.54 37.64 11.98
CA ILE A 807 -10.31 37.12 12.58
C ILE A 807 -9.42 36.55 11.48
N TYR A 808 -8.11 36.74 11.64
CA TYR A 808 -7.13 36.36 10.63
C TYR A 808 -6.09 35.44 11.24
N VAL A 809 -5.74 34.39 10.53
CA VAL A 809 -4.63 33.49 10.87
C VAL A 809 -3.65 33.46 9.70
N PHE A 810 -2.36 33.58 10.01
CA PHE A 810 -1.28 33.49 9.05
C PHE A 810 -0.75 32.07 8.97
N PHE A 811 -0.67 31.53 7.76
CA PHE A 811 -0.17 30.20 7.48
C PHE A 811 1.23 30.28 6.84
N ALA A 812 2.23 29.79 7.57
CA ALA A 812 3.62 29.74 7.14
C ALA A 812 4.01 28.31 6.71
N GLY A 813 3.22 27.70 5.82
CA GLY A 813 3.45 26.38 5.22
C GLY A 813 3.24 25.17 6.14
N VAL A 814 3.74 25.24 7.38
CA VAL A 814 3.64 24.16 8.39
C VAL A 814 3.30 24.68 9.78
N HIS A 815 2.89 25.95 9.91
CA HIS A 815 2.56 26.56 11.18
C HIS A 815 1.52 27.66 11.01
N PHE A 816 0.60 27.77 11.98
CA PHE A 816 -0.37 28.86 12.05
C PHE A 816 -0.01 29.84 13.16
N SER A 817 -0.13 31.13 12.88
CA SER A 817 0.00 32.20 13.86
C SER A 817 -1.17 33.17 13.76
N PRO A 818 -1.65 33.78 14.87
CA PRO A 818 -2.69 34.79 14.78
C PRO A 818 -2.18 36.01 14.01
N ALA A 819 -2.99 36.58 13.14
CA ALA A 819 -2.67 37.78 12.39
C ALA A 819 -3.62 38.92 12.79
N PHE A 820 -3.07 40.08 13.12
CA PHE A 820 -3.83 41.24 13.55
C PHE A 820 -3.67 42.37 12.54
N PRO A 821 -4.73 42.83 11.85
CA PRO A 821 -4.62 43.94 10.91
C PRO A 821 -3.99 45.18 11.57
N ARG A 822 -2.98 45.78 10.93
CA ARG A 822 -2.39 47.04 11.40
C ARG A 822 -3.36 48.19 11.13
N SER A 823 -3.62 49.02 12.15
CA SER A 823 -4.37 50.27 11.96
C SER A 823 -3.58 51.24 11.05
N PRO A 824 -4.26 52.16 10.34
CA PRO A 824 -3.60 53.14 9.48
C PRO A 824 -2.50 53.97 10.18
N ASP A 825 -2.63 54.21 11.49
CA ASP A 825 -1.68 54.98 12.30
C ASP A 825 -0.38 54.22 12.66
N MET A 826 -0.34 52.90 12.50
CA MET A 826 0.83 52.07 12.82
C MET A 826 1.76 51.77 11.64
N ARG A 827 1.52 52.39 10.47
CA ARG A 827 2.35 52.18 9.26
C ARG A 827 3.52 53.16 9.10
N ASN A 828 3.64 54.16 9.99
CA ASN A 828 4.64 55.25 9.93
C ASN A 828 5.55 55.35 11.17
N LYS A 829 5.70 54.28 11.95
CA LYS A 829 6.74 54.13 12.99
C LYS A 829 7.48 52.83 12.74
#